data_AF-A0A7Y5H8L4-F1
#
_entry.id   AF-A0A7Y5H8L4-F1
#
_cell.length_a   1.000
_cell.length_b   1.000
_cell.length_c   1.000
_cell.angle_alpha   90.00
_cell.angle_beta   90.00
_cell.angle_gamma   90.00
#
_symmetry.space_group_name_H-M   'P 1'
#
loop_
_entity.id
_entity.type
_entity.pdbx_description
1 polymer ?
#
loop_
_entity_poly.entity_id
_entity_poly.type
_entity_poly.pdbx_seq_one_letter_code
_entity_poly.pdbx_strand_id
1 'polypeptide(L)'
;LAPALLKGRTLGYARIRGLKAGRTTLSIGDASLEVEVLPRRTPVERRVTVVGPADGASVWRTFSVGVEVDAEAAGEGAVHELRLSNGETLTPRRVSGPWWGPTLRVLYAVNTFSFRAGPLDLTAVVRRADGTEIAGEPRRVTVLRPAGDDLVELEAEDQRELLRPRHLGPGNPTVLVDAKASGHECYSMFSGDPAAVFPFEVEKAGTWQIIANVRGTFAGGAFPTLGLSLDDSGTHLTNAPLVDENWHRIALGVPIRIEAGKRFLVLRFLNDFYAPSGNADRNMFLDRIELVRVEKTRAGGSEGSDPGGPVAMGGGEAKRRSSWGDVRVAFAESFDGQPAPGIVEIGGVCWWRRMDKTAAPLCTLYVNGKAQCGQRSAAPKWWLDCAHLQDGDNELKIVAVLDGGETAETPVQRLAWRPPWERAGRQRPAREFRRFTVRDTGWNRRTRDLLNRGTDSPEKICALMGGPETAVLTLPEDLAGSFNIWVEGRGYEFQGQAVAKVELEAGGGKTEIGSPQMPGWWSPVQAGAAILPRGRKKLHVTFANDRYEEGKGDRNLALQSVMLISAPAGKDGRSPRSRVLWPPADAEVWEQDVVVLEAADDTGVAWVELEIDGRRTGIRADIPGRIGRVVLPLPARGLAPGPHTLTIAGADNGGLEGISAPRTFVVPAAPPADPGRYRRAVHLLNRFAYGPDPAELADVLLMGEEPWLADRLSRRGDDPGDVNALTQACIVFNGQNGAYDVMARDAMHACLTPNPARTRFVRWVDNHFSTWIRKTQERNEWEERRTFTMLGVAPFRDLLGASSHSPCMLVYLDQSNSFARALNENYAREILELHTVGVHGGYTQADVTSLAHLLTGWMTSNEGDGQSGGPLLQWTFRFDPNLNDDRPHRFFGMTFPKAGPEARYDRARLAVELLAAHPSTATFVCSKLVAHYAAWPADPEMTADLARVFLETDGDLRAVLLALSRHPGFWRPALEPRIAPPFDTAVRISRATRHALPWQVLDLCARSGAGVYDRPTPDGYQEEDAAWTSTNALLQRWRFARENEWAIATLVPGVLRWTGTPATDDIRDRIIDIVAIRITGRVLSPSSHDAVLGALRTFQGNRDELAQSAASLVAQMPEAQTR
;
A
#
# COMPACT_ATOMS: atom_id res chain seq x y z
N LEU A 1 -48.00 9.13 -19.38
CA LEU A 1 -47.45 9.10 -20.76
C LEU A 1 -46.54 7.88 -20.84
N ALA A 2 -46.85 6.88 -21.67
CA ALA A 2 -45.86 5.84 -21.98
C ALA A 2 -44.59 6.56 -22.51
N PRO A 3 -43.40 6.28 -21.95
CA PRO A 3 -42.21 7.03 -22.33
C PRO A 3 -41.93 6.81 -23.81
N ALA A 4 -41.76 7.90 -24.56
CA ALA A 4 -41.38 7.89 -25.98
C ALA A 4 -40.14 7.02 -26.28
N LEU A 5 -39.35 6.72 -25.24
CA LEU A 5 -38.16 5.89 -25.25
C LEU A 5 -38.38 4.44 -25.74
N LEU A 6 -39.60 3.89 -25.60
CA LEU A 6 -39.88 2.47 -25.93
C LEU A 6 -40.57 2.27 -27.29
N LYS A 7 -40.88 3.34 -28.02
CA LYS A 7 -41.60 3.22 -29.31
C LYS A 7 -40.71 2.51 -30.35
N GLY A 8 -41.12 1.31 -30.78
CA GLY A 8 -40.43 0.49 -31.77
C GLY A 8 -39.36 -0.46 -31.23
N ARG A 9 -39.20 -0.56 -29.90
CA ARG A 9 -38.28 -1.53 -29.27
C ARG A 9 -39.02 -2.82 -28.90
N THR A 10 -38.43 -3.97 -29.17
CA THR A 10 -38.94 -5.30 -28.78
C THR A 10 -38.47 -5.74 -27.39
N LEU A 11 -37.48 -5.05 -26.82
CA LEU A 11 -37.01 -5.20 -25.44
C LEU A 11 -37.01 -3.81 -24.77
N GLY A 12 -37.63 -3.73 -23.59
CA GLY A 12 -37.58 -2.57 -22.72
C GLY A 12 -36.98 -2.96 -21.38
N TYR A 13 -36.18 -2.09 -20.79
CA TYR A 13 -35.59 -2.30 -19.47
C TYR A 13 -36.24 -1.32 -18.50
N ALA A 14 -36.72 -1.83 -17.36
CA ALA A 14 -37.18 -1.04 -16.24
C ALA A 14 -36.13 -1.16 -15.13
N ARG A 15 -35.48 -0.04 -14.75
CA ARG A 15 -34.58 -0.04 -13.60
C ARG A 15 -35.37 0.36 -12.36
N ILE A 16 -35.29 -0.47 -11.33
CA ILE A 16 -35.96 -0.24 -10.05
C ILE A 16 -34.92 0.29 -9.07
N ARG A 17 -35.16 1.49 -8.53
CA ARG A 17 -34.35 2.05 -7.45
C ARG A 17 -35.04 1.72 -6.13
N GLY A 18 -34.41 0.86 -5.33
CA GLY A 18 -34.85 0.61 -3.96
C GLY A 18 -34.66 1.87 -3.11
N LEU A 19 -35.75 2.45 -2.61
CA LEU A 19 -35.71 3.59 -1.68
C LEU A 19 -35.64 3.15 -0.22
N LYS A 20 -36.24 1.99 0.08
CA LYS A 20 -36.30 1.40 1.42
C LYS A 20 -36.33 -0.10 1.29
N ALA A 21 -35.65 -0.80 2.20
CA ALA A 21 -35.70 -2.24 2.28
C ALA A 21 -37.13 -2.74 2.57
N GLY A 22 -37.51 -3.87 1.98
CA GLY A 22 -38.85 -4.44 2.11
C GLY A 22 -39.31 -5.13 0.83
N ARG A 23 -40.59 -5.52 0.79
CA ARG A 23 -41.21 -6.11 -0.39
C ARG A 23 -42.22 -5.14 -0.99
N THR A 24 -42.27 -5.09 -2.31
CA THR A 24 -43.24 -4.29 -3.06
C THR A 24 -43.59 -4.99 -4.36
N THR A 25 -44.71 -4.62 -4.96
CA THR A 25 -45.17 -5.17 -6.23
C THR A 25 -45.07 -4.10 -7.30
N LEU A 26 -44.24 -4.33 -8.32
CA LEU A 26 -44.19 -3.46 -9.49
C LEU A 26 -45.14 -4.00 -10.57
N SER A 27 -46.08 -3.15 -11.00
CA SER A 27 -46.99 -3.50 -12.11
C SER A 27 -46.59 -2.75 -13.39
N ILE A 28 -46.43 -3.47 -14.50
CA ILE A 28 -46.13 -2.93 -15.83
C ILE A 28 -47.19 -3.46 -16.79
N GLY A 29 -48.20 -2.64 -17.11
CA GLY A 29 -49.39 -3.12 -17.82
C GLY A 29 -50.12 -4.17 -16.96
N ASP A 30 -50.40 -5.34 -17.55
CA ASP A 30 -51.03 -6.47 -16.86
C ASP A 30 -50.02 -7.39 -16.14
N ALA A 31 -48.72 -7.15 -16.31
CA ALA A 31 -47.67 -7.93 -15.67
C ALA A 31 -47.36 -7.39 -14.27
N SER A 32 -47.13 -8.28 -13.32
CA SER A 32 -46.78 -7.97 -11.94
C SER A 32 -45.47 -8.66 -11.55
N LEU A 33 -44.57 -7.92 -10.90
CA LEU A 33 -43.29 -8.39 -10.39
C LEU A 33 -43.21 -8.12 -8.89
N GLU A 34 -43.03 -9.17 -8.10
CA GLU A 34 -42.66 -9.03 -6.69
C GLU A 34 -41.19 -8.61 -6.60
N VAL A 35 -40.93 -7.51 -5.90
CA VAL A 35 -39.62 -6.91 -5.73
C VAL A 35 -39.27 -6.93 -4.25
N GLU A 36 -38.24 -7.70 -3.91
CA GLU A 36 -37.60 -7.63 -2.59
C GLU A 36 -36.41 -6.68 -2.66
N VAL A 37 -36.55 -5.53 -2.01
CA VAL A 37 -35.47 -4.55 -1.83
C VAL A 37 -34.68 -4.96 -0.58
N LEU A 38 -33.44 -5.38 -0.78
CA LEU A 38 -32.53 -5.72 0.31
C LEU A 38 -31.81 -4.46 0.83
N PRO A 39 -31.50 -4.38 2.14
CA PRO A 39 -30.65 -3.33 2.67
C PRO A 39 -29.28 -3.38 1.97
N ARG A 40 -28.89 -2.27 1.34
CA ARG A 40 -27.59 -2.19 0.68
C ARG A 40 -26.50 -1.92 1.72
N ARG A 41 -25.37 -2.63 1.62
CA ARG A 41 -24.13 -2.24 2.29
C ARG A 41 -23.33 -1.38 1.31
N THR A 42 -23.15 -0.11 1.62
CA THR A 42 -22.38 0.80 0.76
C THR A 42 -20.88 0.49 0.93
N PRO A 43 -20.07 0.35 -0.13
CA PRO A 43 -18.68 -0.08 0.00
C PRO A 43 -17.74 0.96 0.64
N VAL A 44 -18.12 2.23 0.67
CA VAL A 44 -17.28 3.35 1.15
C VAL A 44 -18.02 4.07 2.28
N GLU A 45 -18.13 3.43 3.45
CA GLU A 45 -18.77 4.06 4.60
C GLU A 45 -17.80 5.04 5.28
N ARG A 46 -18.08 6.35 5.18
CA ARG A 46 -17.68 7.31 6.22
C ARG A 46 -18.57 7.05 7.45
N ARG A 47 -18.21 6.07 8.28
CA ARG A 47 -19.11 5.52 9.32
C ARG A 47 -19.49 6.55 10.37
N VAL A 48 -18.54 6.83 11.26
CA VAL A 48 -18.68 7.71 12.42
C VAL A 48 -17.27 8.16 12.76
N THR A 49 -17.02 9.46 12.88
CA THR A 49 -15.67 9.97 13.14
C THR A 49 -15.69 11.14 14.09
N VAL A 50 -14.90 11.06 15.17
CA VAL A 50 -14.63 12.21 16.02
C VAL A 50 -13.68 13.15 15.28
N VAL A 51 -14.15 14.37 15.03
CA VAL A 51 -13.45 15.42 14.26
C VAL A 51 -12.62 16.31 15.19
N GLY A 52 -13.06 16.47 16.43
CA GLY A 52 -12.34 17.19 17.48
C GLY A 52 -12.87 16.76 18.85
N PRO A 53 -12.01 16.68 19.89
CA PRO A 53 -10.58 17.01 19.90
C PRO A 53 -9.70 15.99 19.15
N ALA A 54 -8.47 16.39 18.82
CA ALA A 54 -7.49 15.54 18.17
C ALA A 54 -7.03 14.37 19.06
N ASP A 55 -6.59 13.27 18.44
CA ASP A 55 -5.99 12.16 19.18
C ASP A 55 -4.67 12.59 19.86
N GLY A 56 -4.56 12.36 21.17
CA GLY A 56 -3.47 12.85 22.02
C GLY A 56 -3.65 14.27 22.56
N ALA A 57 -4.77 14.95 22.29
CA ALA A 57 -5.07 16.25 22.87
C ALA A 57 -5.19 16.17 24.40
N SER A 58 -4.86 17.27 25.09
CA SER A 58 -5.17 17.42 26.51
C SER A 58 -6.42 18.29 26.69
N VAL A 59 -7.22 18.02 27.72
CA VAL A 59 -8.52 18.67 27.92
C VAL A 59 -8.76 18.95 29.40
N TRP A 60 -9.51 20.01 29.71
CA TRP A 60 -9.91 20.34 31.08
C TRP A 60 -11.18 21.20 31.08
N ARG A 61 -11.85 21.27 32.25
CA ARG A 61 -13.21 21.84 32.40
C ARG A 61 -14.18 21.17 31.40
N THR A 62 -15.19 21.90 30.94
CA THR A 62 -16.13 21.42 29.91
C THR A 62 -15.58 21.69 28.52
N PHE A 63 -15.36 20.66 27.72
CA PHE A 63 -14.90 20.80 26.33
C PHE A 63 -15.88 20.15 25.35
N SER A 64 -15.79 20.55 24.09
CA SER A 64 -16.69 20.09 23.04
C SER A 64 -16.09 18.93 22.28
N VAL A 65 -16.92 17.95 21.94
CA VAL A 65 -16.56 16.85 21.05
C VAL A 65 -17.47 16.92 19.84
N GLY A 66 -16.87 17.17 18.67
CA GLY A 66 -17.58 17.16 17.40
C GLY A 66 -17.41 15.82 16.70
N VAL A 67 -18.51 15.30 16.16
CA VAL A 67 -18.56 14.02 15.46
C VAL A 67 -19.23 14.21 14.11
N GLU A 68 -18.64 13.62 13.07
CA GLU A 68 -19.27 13.41 11.76
C GLU A 68 -19.92 12.03 11.72
N VAL A 69 -21.15 11.99 11.20
CA VAL A 69 -21.90 10.76 10.97
C VAL A 69 -22.48 10.82 9.56
N ASP A 70 -22.33 9.76 8.78
CA ASP A 70 -23.05 9.64 7.50
C ASP A 70 -24.55 9.42 7.77
N ALA A 71 -25.39 10.26 7.17
CA ALA A 71 -26.83 10.27 7.44
C ALA A 71 -27.52 8.99 6.98
N GLU A 72 -27.09 8.42 5.86
CA GLU A 72 -27.64 7.17 5.31
C GLU A 72 -27.21 5.97 6.17
N ALA A 73 -25.94 5.96 6.60
CA ALA A 73 -25.41 4.94 7.49
C ALA A 73 -26.05 5.00 8.89
N ALA A 74 -26.39 6.17 9.41
CA ALA A 74 -27.15 6.29 10.66
C ALA A 74 -28.57 5.73 10.50
N GLY A 75 -29.25 6.09 9.41
CA GLY A 75 -30.64 5.76 9.19
C GLY A 75 -31.59 6.61 10.03
N GLU A 76 -32.87 6.61 9.65
CA GLU A 76 -33.91 7.37 10.34
C GLU A 76 -34.14 6.83 11.76
N GLY A 77 -34.27 7.73 12.74
CA GLY A 77 -34.50 7.38 14.15
C GLY A 77 -33.28 6.83 14.88
N ALA A 78 -32.07 6.98 14.34
CA ALA A 78 -30.84 6.59 15.01
C ALA A 78 -30.61 7.37 16.32
N VAL A 79 -30.06 6.69 17.32
CA VAL A 79 -29.60 7.28 18.57
C VAL A 79 -28.09 7.48 18.48
N HIS A 80 -27.63 8.70 18.74
CA HIS A 80 -26.21 9.04 18.77
C HIS A 80 -25.72 9.09 20.22
N GLU A 81 -24.57 8.47 20.49
CA GLU A 81 -23.96 8.39 21.82
C GLU A 81 -22.45 8.70 21.75
N LEU A 82 -21.91 9.26 22.82
CA LEU A 82 -20.46 9.31 23.06
C LEU A 82 -20.12 8.48 24.30
N ARG A 83 -19.39 7.37 24.11
CA ARG A 83 -18.94 6.47 25.18
C ARG A 83 -17.55 6.86 25.63
N LEU A 84 -17.37 6.96 26.94
CA LEU A 84 -16.12 7.32 27.60
C LEU A 84 -15.50 6.08 28.27
N SER A 85 -14.16 5.95 28.24
CA SER A 85 -13.48 4.80 28.89
C SER A 85 -13.63 4.74 30.42
N ASN A 86 -14.17 5.79 31.05
CA ASN A 86 -14.52 5.82 32.46
C ASN A 86 -15.89 5.17 32.77
N GLY A 87 -16.61 4.69 31.75
CA GLY A 87 -17.93 4.05 31.87
C GLY A 87 -19.12 4.99 31.63
N GLU A 88 -18.92 6.29 31.44
CA GLU A 88 -19.99 7.24 31.17
C GLU A 88 -20.41 7.21 29.68
N THR A 89 -21.70 7.41 29.41
CA THR A 89 -22.26 7.54 28.06
C THR A 89 -23.07 8.83 27.97
N LEU A 90 -22.74 9.67 27.01
CA LEU A 90 -23.34 10.99 26.84
C LEU A 90 -24.28 11.04 25.64
N THR A 91 -25.38 11.77 25.78
CA THR A 91 -26.28 12.14 24.67
C THR A 91 -25.82 13.43 24.01
N PRO A 92 -26.09 13.62 22.70
CA PRO A 92 -25.67 14.81 21.99
C PRO A 92 -26.39 16.05 22.51
N ARG A 93 -25.65 17.15 22.57
CA ARG A 93 -26.19 18.50 22.82
C ARG A 93 -26.91 19.03 21.58
N ARG A 94 -26.41 18.71 20.39
CA ARG A 94 -26.97 19.11 19.09
C ARG A 94 -26.68 18.03 18.05
N VAL A 95 -27.62 17.82 17.13
CA VAL A 95 -27.46 17.06 15.90
C VAL A 95 -27.89 17.98 14.76
N SER A 96 -27.06 18.13 13.73
CA SER A 96 -27.45 18.92 12.55
C SER A 96 -28.59 18.23 11.79
N GLY A 97 -29.42 19.03 11.12
CA GLY A 97 -30.44 18.49 10.24
C GLY A 97 -29.87 17.96 8.92
N PRO A 98 -30.66 17.18 8.15
CA PRO A 98 -30.25 16.65 6.84
C PRO A 98 -30.04 17.75 5.79
N TRP A 99 -30.54 18.97 6.01
CA TRP A 99 -30.29 20.13 5.14
C TRP A 99 -28.86 20.69 5.23
N TRP A 100 -27.97 20.09 6.04
CA TRP A 100 -26.52 20.38 6.02
C TRP A 100 -25.75 19.50 5.04
N GLY A 101 -26.45 18.59 4.35
CA GLY A 101 -25.88 17.64 3.40
C GLY A 101 -25.87 16.20 3.96
N PRO A 102 -25.17 15.27 3.28
CA PRO A 102 -25.18 13.85 3.62
C PRO A 102 -24.40 13.51 4.91
N THR A 103 -23.67 14.47 5.48
CA THR A 103 -22.90 14.29 6.71
C THR A 103 -23.56 15.07 7.85
N LEU A 104 -24.05 14.34 8.85
CA LEU A 104 -24.57 14.92 10.10
C LEU A 104 -23.41 15.35 11.00
N ARG A 105 -23.57 16.50 11.65
CA ARG A 105 -22.69 17.02 12.70
C ARG A 105 -23.34 16.79 14.05
N VAL A 106 -22.69 16.01 14.89
CA VAL A 106 -23.16 15.69 16.24
C VAL A 106 -22.20 16.31 17.26
N LEU A 107 -22.75 17.12 18.17
CA LEU A 107 -21.99 17.84 19.18
C LEU A 107 -22.26 17.26 20.56
N TYR A 108 -21.19 16.97 21.30
CA TYR A 108 -21.24 16.61 22.73
C TYR A 108 -20.50 17.66 23.56
N ALA A 109 -20.88 17.78 24.82
CA ALA A 109 -20.15 18.55 25.83
C ALA A 109 -19.71 17.60 26.95
N VAL A 110 -18.40 17.49 27.16
CA VAL A 110 -17.80 16.60 28.16
C VAL A 110 -17.34 17.43 29.35
N ASN A 111 -18.00 17.25 30.50
CA ASN A 111 -17.63 17.93 31.74
C ASN A 111 -16.60 17.10 32.50
N THR A 112 -15.36 17.56 32.53
CA THR A 112 -14.28 16.81 33.20
C THR A 112 -14.21 16.98 34.71
N PHE A 113 -15.02 17.83 35.37
CA PHE A 113 -14.82 18.18 36.80
C PHE A 113 -14.83 16.96 37.75
N SER A 114 -15.61 15.94 37.46
CA SER A 114 -15.71 14.71 38.26
C SER A 114 -14.67 13.63 37.89
N PHE A 115 -13.90 13.83 36.82
CA PHE A 115 -13.00 12.79 36.28
C PHE A 115 -11.65 12.77 37.02
N ARG A 116 -10.93 11.63 36.96
CA ARG A 116 -9.53 11.59 37.39
C ARG A 116 -8.65 12.21 36.31
N ALA A 117 -7.54 12.84 36.70
CA ALA A 117 -6.51 13.24 35.74
C ALA A 117 -5.90 11.98 35.10
N GLY A 118 -5.59 12.05 33.79
CA GLY A 118 -5.05 10.91 33.04
C GLY A 118 -5.78 10.64 31.71
N PRO A 119 -5.48 9.50 31.05
CA PRO A 119 -6.03 9.18 29.74
C PRO A 119 -7.54 8.90 29.79
N LEU A 120 -8.26 9.34 28.76
CA LEU A 120 -9.69 9.13 28.54
C LEU A 120 -9.92 8.83 27.06
N ASP A 121 -10.57 7.72 26.73
CA ASP A 121 -10.91 7.38 25.34
C ASP A 121 -12.35 7.82 25.04
N LEU A 122 -12.52 8.48 23.90
CA LEU A 122 -13.79 9.00 23.37
C LEU A 122 -14.21 8.14 22.18
N THR A 123 -15.31 7.40 22.31
CA THR A 123 -15.83 6.53 21.23
C THR A 123 -17.23 6.98 20.84
N ALA A 124 -17.38 7.52 19.63
CA ALA A 124 -18.68 7.88 19.09
C ALA A 124 -19.41 6.63 18.58
N VAL A 125 -20.68 6.48 18.97
CA VAL A 125 -21.51 5.32 18.61
C VAL A 125 -22.85 5.79 18.05
N VAL A 126 -23.30 5.13 16.99
CA VAL A 126 -24.61 5.32 16.40
C VAL A 126 -25.37 4.00 16.52
N ARG A 127 -26.52 4.03 17.20
CA ARG A 127 -27.42 2.88 17.32
C ARG A 127 -28.61 3.10 16.39
N ARG A 128 -28.74 2.25 15.38
CA ARG A 128 -29.85 2.26 14.44
C ARG A 128 -31.16 1.86 15.12
N ALA A 129 -32.29 2.19 14.50
CA ALA A 129 -33.63 1.81 14.99
C ALA A 129 -33.83 0.29 15.06
N ASP A 130 -33.08 -0.50 14.28
CA ASP A 130 -33.10 -1.96 14.30
C ASP A 130 -32.21 -2.59 15.40
N GLY A 131 -31.54 -1.76 16.22
CA GLY A 131 -30.65 -2.18 17.29
C GLY A 131 -29.19 -2.35 16.88
N THR A 132 -28.85 -2.21 15.59
CA THR A 132 -27.46 -2.30 15.11
C THR A 132 -26.62 -1.14 15.64
N GLU A 133 -25.43 -1.42 16.16
CA GLU A 133 -24.48 -0.40 16.60
C GLU A 133 -23.33 -0.21 15.60
N ILE A 134 -23.00 1.05 15.32
CA ILE A 134 -21.86 1.47 14.52
C ILE A 134 -20.98 2.34 15.41
N ALA A 135 -19.79 1.85 15.75
CA ALA A 135 -18.81 2.60 16.52
C ALA A 135 -17.73 3.18 15.61
N GLY A 136 -17.31 4.42 15.88
CA GLY A 136 -16.13 5.02 15.28
C GLY A 136 -14.85 4.62 16.02
N GLU A 137 -13.69 4.92 15.42
CA GLU A 137 -12.39 4.73 16.07
C GLU A 137 -12.28 5.58 17.35
N PRO A 138 -11.82 5.01 18.49
CA PRO A 138 -11.62 5.75 19.72
C PRO A 138 -10.59 6.88 19.56
N ARG A 139 -10.84 8.03 20.19
CA ARG A 139 -9.86 9.13 20.35
C ARG A 139 -9.38 9.21 21.78
N ARG A 140 -8.07 9.08 22.01
CA ARG A 140 -7.47 9.19 23.33
C ARG A 140 -7.11 10.63 23.65
N VAL A 141 -7.68 11.18 24.72
CA VAL A 141 -7.32 12.49 25.27
C VAL A 141 -6.74 12.36 26.68
N THR A 142 -6.07 13.41 27.17
CA THR A 142 -5.58 13.46 28.56
C THR A 142 -6.34 14.52 29.35
N VAL A 143 -7.03 14.11 30.41
CA VAL A 143 -7.72 15.03 31.34
C VAL A 143 -6.70 15.68 32.27
N LEU A 144 -6.67 17.01 32.28
CA LEU A 144 -5.77 17.82 33.12
C LEU A 144 -6.45 18.35 34.39
N ARG A 145 -5.61 18.71 35.36
CA ARG A 145 -5.94 19.41 36.61
C ARG A 145 -4.91 20.51 36.88
N PRO A 146 -4.96 21.63 36.12
CA PRO A 146 -4.02 22.72 36.34
C PRO A 146 -4.18 23.31 37.74
N ALA A 147 -3.07 23.72 38.36
CA ALA A 147 -3.03 24.36 39.67
C ALA A 147 -2.19 25.65 39.61
N GLY A 148 -2.63 26.71 40.28
CA GLY A 148 -1.87 27.97 40.37
C GLY A 148 -1.49 28.55 38.99
N ASP A 149 -0.20 28.84 38.80
CA ASP A 149 0.37 29.51 37.62
C ASP A 149 0.48 28.62 36.35
N ASP A 150 -0.07 27.41 36.36
CA ASP A 150 -0.07 26.49 35.21
C ASP A 150 -1.21 26.76 34.18
N LEU A 151 -1.87 27.92 34.31
CA LEU A 151 -2.94 28.39 33.44
C LEU A 151 -2.71 29.86 33.07
N VAL A 152 -2.73 30.15 31.77
CA VAL A 152 -2.78 31.51 31.24
C VAL A 152 -4.07 31.68 30.45
N GLU A 153 -4.88 32.68 30.78
CA GLU A 153 -6.12 33.03 30.07
C GLU A 153 -5.91 34.39 29.39
N LEU A 154 -6.25 34.48 28.10
CA LEU A 154 -6.07 35.67 27.27
C LEU A 154 -7.37 35.96 26.53
N GLU A 155 -7.99 37.11 26.81
CA GLU A 155 -9.17 37.60 26.10
C GLU A 155 -8.77 38.23 24.76
N ALA A 156 -9.59 38.04 23.73
CA ALA A 156 -9.30 38.50 22.38
C ALA A 156 -9.27 40.02 22.28
N GLU A 157 -10.27 40.69 22.84
CA GLU A 157 -10.47 42.14 22.79
C GLU A 157 -9.32 42.95 23.43
N ASP A 158 -8.62 42.36 24.40
CA ASP A 158 -7.49 42.98 25.09
C ASP A 158 -6.23 43.06 24.21
N GLN A 159 -6.16 42.25 23.14
CA GLN A 159 -4.94 42.18 22.30
C GLN A 159 -4.90 43.29 21.22
N ARG A 160 -5.97 44.08 21.08
CA ARG A 160 -6.18 45.04 19.98
C ARG A 160 -5.09 46.11 19.84
N GLU A 161 -4.50 46.53 20.96
CA GLU A 161 -3.54 47.64 21.07
C GLU A 161 -2.08 47.19 21.16
N LEU A 162 -1.80 45.88 21.08
CA LEU A 162 -0.47 45.32 21.30
C LEU A 162 0.41 45.31 20.03
N LEU A 163 1.73 45.45 20.24
CA LEU A 163 2.73 45.48 19.17
C LEU A 163 2.78 44.15 18.40
N ARG A 164 2.49 44.21 17.09
CA ARG A 164 2.48 43.05 16.18
C ARG A 164 3.79 42.95 15.38
N PRO A 165 4.32 41.74 15.11
CA PRO A 165 5.42 41.55 14.18
C PRO A 165 5.12 42.13 12.79
N ARG A 166 6.06 42.91 12.22
CA ARG A 166 5.85 43.64 10.95
C ARG A 166 5.46 42.76 9.76
N HIS A 167 5.91 41.50 9.72
CA HIS A 167 5.65 40.58 8.61
C HIS A 167 4.20 40.03 8.61
N LEU A 168 3.44 40.17 9.69
CA LEU A 168 2.04 39.70 9.77
C LEU A 168 1.01 40.71 9.22
N GLY A 169 1.48 41.84 8.70
CA GLY A 169 0.63 42.91 8.15
C GLY A 169 -0.01 43.82 9.21
N PRO A 170 -0.69 44.89 8.78
CA PRO A 170 -1.26 45.88 9.69
C PRO A 170 -2.55 45.37 10.36
N GLY A 171 -2.71 45.66 11.66
CA GLY A 171 -3.97 45.51 12.42
C GLY A 171 -4.26 44.11 12.96
N ASN A 172 -5.06 44.04 14.03
CA ASN A 172 -5.69 42.80 14.51
C ASN A 172 -7.01 42.55 13.77
N PRO A 173 -7.62 41.35 13.90
CA PRO A 173 -8.99 41.13 13.44
C PRO A 173 -9.97 42.18 13.99
N THR A 174 -11.07 42.40 13.28
CA THR A 174 -12.10 43.36 13.70
C THR A 174 -12.78 42.89 14.98
N VAL A 175 -12.93 43.78 15.96
CA VAL A 175 -13.69 43.50 17.18
C VAL A 175 -15.18 43.69 16.90
N LEU A 176 -16.00 42.73 17.32
CA LEU A 176 -17.46 42.78 17.26
C LEU A 176 -18.06 42.64 18.65
N VAL A 177 -19.16 43.36 18.88
CA VAL A 177 -19.97 43.21 20.09
C VAL A 177 -20.84 41.96 19.97
N ASP A 178 -20.71 41.03 20.91
CA ASP A 178 -21.51 39.81 21.01
C ASP A 178 -21.84 39.57 22.48
N ALA A 179 -23.12 39.69 22.85
CA ALA A 179 -23.55 39.58 24.25
C ALA A 179 -23.23 38.22 24.89
N LYS A 180 -22.92 37.18 24.11
CA LYS A 180 -22.59 35.84 24.58
C LYS A 180 -21.08 35.55 24.67
N ALA A 181 -20.23 36.45 24.19
CA ALA A 181 -18.78 36.40 24.39
C ALA A 181 -18.39 36.84 25.82
N SER A 182 -17.22 36.44 26.32
CA SER A 182 -16.65 37.11 27.51
C SER A 182 -16.44 38.59 27.21
N GLY A 183 -16.61 39.46 28.21
CA GLY A 183 -16.46 40.91 28.00
C GLY A 183 -17.48 41.57 27.06
N HIS A 184 -18.40 40.80 26.46
CA HIS A 184 -19.34 41.22 25.40
C HIS A 184 -18.67 41.63 24.07
N GLU A 185 -17.40 41.31 23.87
CA GLU A 185 -16.63 41.62 22.66
C GLU A 185 -15.90 40.36 22.17
N CYS A 186 -15.61 40.26 20.87
CA CYS A 186 -14.82 39.15 20.32
C CYS A 186 -14.11 39.56 19.03
N TYR A 187 -13.09 38.80 18.63
CA TYR A 187 -12.51 38.92 17.30
C TYR A 187 -13.39 38.26 16.24
N SER A 188 -13.61 38.98 15.16
CA SER A 188 -14.26 38.51 13.93
C SER A 188 -13.23 38.36 12.82
N MET A 189 -13.21 37.17 12.23
CA MET A 189 -12.29 36.77 11.19
C MET A 189 -13.09 36.34 9.96
N PHE A 190 -13.32 37.30 9.07
CA PHE A 190 -14.02 37.12 7.80
C PHE A 190 -13.14 36.53 6.69
N SER A 191 -11.83 36.41 6.95
CA SER A 191 -10.86 35.80 6.05
C SER A 191 -9.65 35.27 6.82
N GLY A 192 -8.73 34.62 6.13
CA GLY A 192 -7.47 34.13 6.71
C GLY A 192 -6.54 35.23 7.27
N ASP A 193 -6.77 36.48 6.86
CA ASP A 193 -6.06 37.68 7.31
C ASP A 193 -7.03 38.80 7.74
N PRO A 194 -6.66 39.66 8.71
CA PRO A 194 -5.44 39.57 9.53
C PRO A 194 -5.52 38.42 10.55
N ALA A 195 -4.39 37.74 10.80
CA ALA A 195 -4.28 36.75 11.88
C ALA A 195 -4.43 37.37 13.28
N ALA A 196 -5.08 36.65 14.20
CA ALA A 196 -5.17 37.04 15.61
C ALA A 196 -3.85 36.74 16.33
N VAL A 197 -3.30 37.73 17.06
CA VAL A 197 -2.01 37.60 17.76
C VAL A 197 -2.20 37.77 19.25
N PHE A 198 -1.70 36.81 20.03
CA PHE A 198 -1.82 36.77 21.49
C PHE A 198 -0.42 36.72 22.11
N PRO A 199 0.18 37.86 22.49
CA PRO A 199 1.41 37.88 23.27
C PRO A 199 1.18 37.35 24.68
N PHE A 200 2.16 36.61 25.20
CA PHE A 200 2.15 36.06 26.55
C PHE A 200 3.59 35.83 27.03
N GLU A 201 3.76 35.61 28.33
CA GLU A 201 5.06 35.31 28.91
C GLU A 201 4.99 33.99 29.68
N VAL A 202 5.96 33.11 29.43
CA VAL A 202 6.08 31.82 30.12
C VAL A 202 7.35 31.82 30.94
N GLU A 203 7.25 31.69 32.26
CA GLU A 203 8.43 31.69 33.13
C GLU A 203 9.31 30.45 32.94
N LYS A 204 8.70 29.29 32.65
CA LYS A 204 9.40 27.99 32.54
C LYS A 204 9.00 27.25 31.26
N ALA A 205 10.01 26.86 30.48
CA ALA A 205 9.81 26.06 29.29
C ALA A 205 9.03 24.76 29.61
N GLY A 206 8.01 24.45 28.82
CA GLY A 206 7.00 23.46 29.16
C GLY A 206 6.27 22.91 27.94
N THR A 207 5.54 21.81 28.13
CA THR A 207 4.53 21.36 27.16
C THR A 207 3.19 21.97 27.56
N TRP A 208 2.50 22.57 26.62
CA TRP A 208 1.27 23.35 26.85
C TRP A 208 0.20 22.94 25.86
N GLN A 209 -1.02 22.75 26.35
CA GLN A 209 -2.21 22.62 25.53
C GLN A 209 -2.82 24.00 25.33
N ILE A 210 -3.19 24.31 24.08
CA ILE A 210 -3.93 25.52 23.73
C ILE A 210 -5.42 25.15 23.58
N ILE A 211 -6.29 25.94 24.19
CA ILE A 211 -7.75 25.79 24.14
C ILE A 211 -8.33 27.12 23.72
N ALA A 212 -9.36 27.08 22.87
CA ALA A 212 -10.01 28.27 22.35
C ALA A 212 -11.52 28.22 22.61
N ASN A 213 -12.09 29.36 23.01
CA ASN A 213 -13.53 29.60 22.95
C ASN A 213 -13.87 30.29 21.63
N VAL A 214 -14.63 29.59 20.79
CA VAL A 214 -14.83 29.96 19.39
C VAL A 214 -16.26 29.70 18.95
N ARG A 215 -16.67 30.36 17.86
CA ARG A 215 -17.84 29.99 17.07
C ARG A 215 -17.59 30.24 15.59
N GLY A 216 -18.34 29.57 14.72
CA GLY A 216 -18.14 29.67 13.28
C GLY A 216 -19.43 29.48 12.51
N THR A 217 -19.49 30.01 11.29
CA THR A 217 -20.65 29.80 10.41
C THR A 217 -20.41 28.57 9.53
N PHE A 218 -21.45 27.76 9.35
CA PHE A 218 -21.40 26.59 8.48
C PHE A 218 -21.69 27.03 7.04
N ALA A 219 -20.69 26.90 6.16
CA ALA A 219 -20.81 27.28 4.75
C ALA A 219 -19.83 26.46 3.91
N GLY A 220 -20.22 26.12 2.68
CA GLY A 220 -19.40 25.26 1.82
C GLY A 220 -19.23 23.85 2.40
N GLY A 221 -20.23 23.38 3.15
CA GLY A 221 -20.29 22.06 3.78
C GLY A 221 -19.29 21.80 4.91
N ALA A 222 -18.64 22.81 5.47
CA ALA A 222 -17.75 22.66 6.63
C ALA A 222 -17.76 23.88 7.55
N PHE A 223 -17.24 23.69 8.76
CA PHE A 223 -16.94 24.76 9.71
C PHE A 223 -15.54 25.36 9.49
N PRO A 224 -15.28 26.56 10.04
CA PRO A 224 -13.95 27.12 10.08
C PRO A 224 -12.93 26.19 10.75
N THR A 225 -11.70 26.20 10.27
CA THR A 225 -10.55 25.54 10.88
C THR A 225 -9.62 26.60 11.44
N LEU A 226 -9.34 26.51 12.74
CA LEU A 226 -8.43 27.39 13.45
C LEU A 226 -7.02 26.79 13.44
N GLY A 227 -6.08 27.47 12.79
CA GLY A 227 -4.67 27.12 12.74
C GLY A 227 -3.87 27.86 13.79
N LEU A 228 -2.87 27.18 14.37
CA LEU A 228 -1.99 27.73 15.40
C LEU A 228 -0.53 27.73 14.93
N SER A 229 0.11 28.88 15.03
CA SER A 229 1.56 29.06 14.95
C SER A 229 2.07 29.67 16.26
N LEU A 230 3.33 29.37 16.60
CA LEU A 230 4.04 30.02 17.70
C LEU A 230 5.13 30.90 17.10
N ASP A 231 5.22 32.13 17.60
CA ASP A 231 6.17 33.15 17.16
C ASP A 231 6.20 33.32 15.62
N ASP A 232 7.38 33.58 15.05
CA ASP A 232 7.64 33.77 13.62
C ASP A 232 8.07 32.47 12.91
N SER A 233 7.45 31.33 13.26
CA SER A 233 7.84 30.03 12.69
C SER A 233 7.46 29.85 11.22
N GLY A 234 6.66 30.76 10.64
CA GLY A 234 6.20 30.72 9.24
C GLY A 234 5.35 29.50 8.85
N THR A 235 5.12 28.57 9.79
CA THR A 235 4.44 27.30 9.59
C THR A 235 3.49 27.05 10.75
N HIS A 236 2.33 26.44 10.51
CA HIS A 236 1.43 26.09 11.60
C HIS A 236 1.89 24.82 12.30
N LEU A 237 1.85 24.87 13.63
CA LEU A 237 2.21 23.75 14.49
C LEU A 237 1.07 22.73 14.58
N THR A 238 -0.18 23.19 14.56
CA THR A 238 -1.37 22.35 14.63
C THR A 238 -2.61 23.14 14.19
N ASN A 239 -3.77 22.49 14.15
CA ASN A 239 -5.07 23.12 13.89
C ASN A 239 -6.18 22.45 14.72
N ALA A 240 -7.40 22.97 14.63
CA ALA A 240 -8.62 22.23 14.94
C ALA A 240 -9.80 22.78 14.13
N PRO A 241 -10.67 21.92 13.57
CA PRO A 241 -11.94 22.35 13.04
C PRO A 241 -12.88 22.78 14.17
N LEU A 242 -13.62 23.86 13.95
CA LEU A 242 -14.78 24.22 14.77
C LEU A 242 -15.89 23.21 14.54
N VAL A 243 -16.81 23.13 15.51
CA VAL A 243 -17.83 22.07 15.53
C VAL A 243 -19.25 22.59 15.78
N ASP A 244 -19.43 23.90 16.04
CA ASP A 244 -20.74 24.50 16.26
C ASP A 244 -20.80 26.00 15.84
N GLU A 245 -22.02 26.46 15.60
CA GLU A 245 -22.35 27.87 15.33
C GLU A 245 -22.47 28.72 16.60
N ASN A 246 -22.66 28.07 17.74
CA ASN A 246 -22.66 28.71 19.04
C ASN A 246 -21.25 28.73 19.65
N TRP A 247 -21.03 29.58 20.65
CA TRP A 247 -19.80 29.59 21.43
C TRP A 247 -19.54 28.23 22.09
N HIS A 248 -18.37 27.67 21.82
CA HIS A 248 -17.96 26.36 22.30
C HIS A 248 -16.44 26.30 22.51
N ARG A 249 -16.02 25.47 23.47
CA ARG A 249 -14.60 25.29 23.82
C ARG A 249 -14.02 24.11 23.06
N ILE A 250 -12.92 24.33 22.35
CA ILE A 250 -12.18 23.30 21.61
C ILE A 250 -10.72 23.25 22.06
N ALA A 251 -10.15 22.04 22.10
CA ALA A 251 -8.71 21.87 22.22
C ALA A 251 -8.07 22.04 20.82
N LEU A 252 -7.14 22.97 20.68
CA LEU A 252 -6.43 23.20 19.44
C LEU A 252 -5.33 22.16 19.27
N GLY A 253 -5.64 21.09 18.54
CA GLY A 253 -4.71 20.01 18.25
C GLY A 253 -4.12 19.33 19.48
N VAL A 254 -2.88 18.86 19.36
CA VAL A 254 -2.12 18.24 20.45
C VAL A 254 -1.24 19.25 21.22
N PRO A 255 -0.81 18.94 22.45
CA PRO A 255 0.06 19.83 23.21
C PRO A 255 1.39 20.15 22.49
N ILE A 256 1.83 21.41 22.59
CA ILE A 256 3.05 21.93 21.96
C ILE A 256 4.10 22.30 23.00
N ARG A 257 5.38 22.24 22.61
CA ARG A 257 6.49 22.72 23.45
C ARG A 257 6.60 24.25 23.31
N ILE A 258 6.62 24.96 24.42
CA ILE A 258 6.83 26.41 24.48
C ILE A 258 8.05 26.67 25.37
N GLU A 259 9.00 27.44 24.85
CA GLU A 259 10.21 27.83 25.55
C GLU A 259 9.98 29.07 26.42
N ALA A 260 10.79 29.25 27.46
CA ALA A 260 10.61 30.34 28.43
C ALA A 260 10.86 31.73 27.82
N GLY A 261 10.18 32.74 28.37
CA GLY A 261 10.24 34.15 28.00
C GLY A 261 8.98 34.63 27.29
N LYS A 262 9.05 35.86 26.76
CA LYS A 262 7.97 36.46 25.97
C LYS A 262 7.81 35.74 24.64
N ARG A 263 6.58 35.40 24.31
CA ARG A 263 6.15 34.63 23.15
C ARG A 263 4.86 35.22 22.60
N PHE A 264 4.46 34.79 21.40
CA PHE A 264 3.14 35.13 20.88
C PHE A 264 2.54 33.95 20.13
N LEU A 265 1.25 33.70 20.35
CA LEU A 265 0.46 32.78 19.52
C LEU A 265 -0.04 33.55 18.30
N VAL A 266 0.03 32.93 17.13
CA VAL A 266 -0.56 33.44 15.89
C VAL A 266 -1.65 32.47 15.46
N LEU A 267 -2.89 32.93 15.46
CA LEU A 267 -4.07 32.15 15.14
C LEU A 267 -4.67 32.60 13.80
N ARG A 268 -4.91 31.64 12.90
CA ARG A 268 -5.41 31.88 11.54
C ARG A 268 -6.63 31.06 11.20
N PHE A 269 -7.53 31.66 10.44
CA PHE A 269 -8.62 30.97 9.77
C PHE A 269 -8.07 30.29 8.50
N LEU A 270 -7.99 28.95 8.49
CA LEU A 270 -7.22 28.22 7.47
C LEU A 270 -8.02 27.83 6.23
N ASN A 271 -9.34 27.69 6.34
CA ASN A 271 -10.20 27.19 5.28
C ASN A 271 -11.28 28.21 4.95
N ASP A 272 -10.88 29.43 4.63
CA ASP A 272 -11.79 30.47 4.17
C ASP A 272 -12.59 30.04 2.93
N PHE A 273 -13.85 30.44 2.87
CA PHE A 273 -14.75 30.12 1.76
C PHE A 273 -15.79 31.22 1.57
N TYR A 274 -15.84 31.76 0.36
CA TYR A 274 -16.84 32.71 -0.08
C TYR A 274 -17.39 32.30 -1.45
N ALA A 275 -18.71 32.18 -1.55
CA ALA A 275 -19.39 31.94 -2.82
C ALA A 275 -19.79 33.28 -3.48
N PRO A 276 -19.59 33.45 -4.81
CA PRO A 276 -20.00 34.65 -5.53
C PRO A 276 -21.48 35.00 -5.30
N SER A 277 -21.77 36.31 -5.22
CA SER A 277 -23.10 36.86 -4.90
C SER A 277 -23.57 36.72 -3.45
N GLY A 278 -22.69 36.31 -2.51
CA GLY A 278 -22.95 36.37 -1.06
C GLY A 278 -23.94 35.33 -0.52
N ASN A 279 -24.19 34.24 -1.25
CA ASN A 279 -25.16 33.21 -0.83
C ASN A 279 -24.59 32.21 0.20
N ALA A 280 -23.27 32.14 0.36
CA ALA A 280 -22.60 31.37 1.39
C ALA A 280 -21.26 32.04 1.70
N ASP A 281 -20.97 32.21 2.99
CA ASP A 281 -19.78 32.86 3.48
C ASP A 281 -19.37 32.21 4.80
N ARG A 282 -18.12 31.76 4.89
CA ARG A 282 -17.60 31.04 6.05
C ARG A 282 -16.80 32.02 6.91
N ASN A 283 -17.32 32.27 8.09
CA ASN A 283 -16.78 33.23 9.05
C ASN A 283 -16.45 32.59 10.39
N MET A 284 -15.40 33.06 11.04
CA MET A 284 -14.93 32.59 12.34
C MET A 284 -14.92 33.72 13.37
N PHE A 285 -15.24 33.38 14.62
CA PHE A 285 -15.22 34.30 15.74
C PHE A 285 -14.44 33.68 16.90
N LEU A 286 -13.58 34.48 17.52
CA LEU A 286 -12.66 34.07 18.59
C LEU A 286 -12.84 35.00 19.79
N ASP A 287 -13.12 34.40 20.94
CA ASP A 287 -13.42 35.10 22.20
C ASP A 287 -12.22 35.00 23.15
N ARG A 288 -11.80 33.78 23.49
CA ARG A 288 -10.76 33.57 24.50
C ARG A 288 -9.80 32.45 24.15
N ILE A 289 -8.54 32.61 24.54
CA ILE A 289 -7.50 31.57 24.48
C ILE A 289 -7.02 31.21 25.88
N GLU A 290 -6.85 29.92 26.12
CA GLU A 290 -6.30 29.37 27.36
C GLU A 290 -5.07 28.52 27.04
N LEU A 291 -3.99 28.72 27.79
CA LEU A 291 -2.79 27.89 27.75
C LEU A 291 -2.69 27.11 29.06
N VAL A 292 -2.68 25.79 28.96
CA VAL A 292 -2.69 24.90 30.12
C VAL A 292 -1.44 24.04 30.09
N ARG A 293 -0.66 24.05 31.17
CA ARG A 293 0.56 23.25 31.23
C ARG A 293 0.22 21.76 31.37
N VAL A 294 0.92 20.93 30.61
CA VAL A 294 0.85 19.47 30.68
C VAL A 294 2.03 18.98 31.53
N GLU A 295 1.78 18.52 32.75
CA GLU A 295 2.81 17.92 33.59
C GLU A 295 3.35 16.63 32.97
N LYS A 296 4.65 16.37 33.11
CA LYS A 296 5.21 15.04 32.80
C LYS A 296 4.65 14.05 33.82
N THR A 297 3.78 13.15 33.38
CA THR A 297 3.65 11.85 34.06
C THR A 297 5.04 11.21 34.09
N ARG A 298 5.57 11.01 35.30
CA ARG A 298 6.88 10.37 35.51
C ARG A 298 6.88 8.97 34.89
N ALA A 299 7.52 8.83 33.74
CA ALA A 299 8.21 7.62 33.33
C ALA A 299 9.72 7.95 33.26
N GLY A 300 10.55 7.14 33.91
CA GLY A 300 11.93 7.41 34.32
C GLY A 300 12.87 7.90 33.22
N GLY A 301 13.83 8.75 33.60
CA GLY A 301 14.61 9.57 32.66
C GLY A 301 16.08 9.24 32.51
N SER A 302 16.78 10.14 31.80
CA SER A 302 18.14 10.64 32.12
C SER A 302 18.45 11.82 31.19
N GLU A 303 18.87 12.94 31.79
CA GLU A 303 19.31 14.19 31.14
C GLU A 303 20.76 14.10 30.63
N GLY A 304 21.13 14.91 29.62
CA GLY A 304 22.54 15.19 29.29
C GLY A 304 22.87 15.77 27.91
N SER A 305 23.19 17.08 27.90
CA SER A 305 24.14 17.88 27.06
C SER A 305 23.87 18.25 25.58
N ASP A 306 23.44 19.51 25.43
CA ASP A 306 23.84 20.66 24.57
C ASP A 306 24.29 20.56 23.07
N PRO A 307 23.92 21.54 22.21
CA PRO A 307 24.17 21.57 20.77
C PRO A 307 25.29 22.55 20.36
N GLY A 308 26.13 22.14 19.41
CA GLY A 308 27.08 23.06 18.75
C GLY A 308 27.64 22.47 17.46
N GLY A 309 27.14 22.95 16.31
CA GLY A 309 27.64 22.58 14.98
C GLY A 309 26.91 23.38 13.87
N PRO A 310 27.62 23.84 12.83
CA PRO A 310 27.23 24.97 12.01
C PRO A 310 26.10 24.68 11.01
N VAL A 311 25.37 25.74 10.69
CA VAL A 311 24.20 25.82 9.81
C VAL A 311 24.55 25.43 8.38
N ALA A 312 23.98 24.33 7.90
CA ALA A 312 23.79 24.05 6.48
C ALA A 312 22.34 24.40 6.11
N MET A 313 22.19 25.22 5.07
CA MET A 313 20.93 25.69 4.51
C MET A 313 20.12 24.51 3.94
N GLY A 314 19.13 24.05 4.70
CA GLY A 314 18.09 23.10 4.28
C GLY A 314 16.88 23.30 5.20
N GLY A 315 15.71 23.55 4.61
CA GLY A 315 14.50 23.99 5.31
C GLY A 315 14.19 23.17 6.57
N GLY A 316 13.98 23.87 7.68
CA GLY A 316 13.69 23.27 8.98
C GLY A 316 12.35 22.54 8.98
N GLU A 317 12.39 21.22 9.07
CA GLU A 317 11.22 20.41 9.43
C GLU A 317 10.98 20.52 10.94
N ALA A 318 9.97 21.30 11.33
CA ALA A 318 9.32 21.11 12.63
C ALA A 318 8.79 19.66 12.72
N LYS A 319 9.08 19.00 13.85
CA LYS A 319 8.96 17.55 14.07
C LYS A 319 7.52 17.03 13.87
N ARG A 320 7.26 16.48 12.69
CA ARG A 320 5.98 15.93 12.19
C ARG A 320 5.61 14.59 12.84
N ARG A 321 4.42 14.46 13.43
CA ARG A 321 3.87 13.15 13.85
C ARG A 321 3.13 12.57 12.63
N SER A 322 3.45 11.35 12.24
CA SER A 322 2.87 10.76 11.02
C SER A 322 1.45 10.25 11.30
N SER A 323 0.50 10.50 10.40
CA SER A 323 -0.84 9.88 10.42
C SER A 323 -0.84 8.34 10.36
N TRP A 324 0.33 7.72 10.15
CA TRP A 324 0.52 6.27 10.01
C TRP A 324 1.18 5.66 11.25
N GLY A 325 1.23 6.39 12.36
CA GLY A 325 1.87 5.98 13.61
C GLY A 325 3.38 6.27 13.65
N ASP A 326 3.99 6.03 14.82
CA ASP A 326 5.43 6.21 15.06
C ASP A 326 6.25 4.94 14.75
N VAL A 327 5.60 3.81 14.47
CA VAL A 327 6.20 2.52 14.04
C VAL A 327 5.29 1.80 13.04
N ARG A 328 5.87 1.08 12.08
CA ARG A 328 5.17 0.29 11.04
C ARG A 328 5.96 -0.97 10.73
N VAL A 329 5.27 -2.07 10.45
CA VAL A 329 5.91 -3.35 10.08
C VAL A 329 5.10 -4.07 9.00
N ALA A 330 5.80 -4.70 8.07
CA ALA A 330 5.25 -5.57 7.02
C ALA A 330 6.12 -6.81 6.89
N PHE A 331 5.57 -7.90 6.37
CA PHE A 331 6.37 -9.02 5.87
C PHE A 331 7.07 -8.65 4.56
N ALA A 332 8.26 -9.21 4.31
CA ALA A 332 9.05 -8.93 3.13
C ALA A 332 8.45 -9.55 1.84
N GLU A 333 7.64 -10.60 1.99
CA GLU A 333 6.87 -11.25 0.93
C GLU A 333 5.51 -11.71 1.48
N SER A 334 4.60 -12.13 0.60
CA SER A 334 3.32 -12.72 1.01
C SER A 334 3.42 -14.24 1.12
N PHE A 335 2.87 -14.78 2.20
CA PHE A 335 2.81 -16.20 2.50
C PHE A 335 1.41 -16.80 2.29
N ASP A 336 0.40 -15.95 2.07
CA ASP A 336 -1.01 -16.35 2.12
C ASP A 336 -1.33 -17.46 1.12
N GLY A 337 -1.65 -18.65 1.64
CA GLY A 337 -1.98 -19.85 0.86
C GLY A 337 -0.78 -20.61 0.29
N GLN A 338 0.46 -20.23 0.60
CA GLN A 338 1.66 -20.85 0.05
C GLN A 338 2.08 -22.11 0.84
N PRO A 339 2.53 -23.19 0.18
CA PRO A 339 3.09 -24.35 0.86
C PRO A 339 4.51 -24.08 1.38
N ALA A 340 4.80 -24.56 2.60
CA ALA A 340 6.16 -24.62 3.13
C ALA A 340 6.88 -25.92 2.67
N PRO A 341 8.14 -25.87 2.21
CA PRO A 341 8.89 -27.06 1.79
C PRO A 341 9.75 -27.69 2.91
N GLY A 342 9.65 -27.20 4.14
CA GLY A 342 10.56 -27.58 5.22
C GLY A 342 10.94 -26.35 6.03
N ILE A 343 12.23 -26.18 6.33
CA ILE A 343 12.70 -24.94 6.97
C ILE A 343 12.31 -23.75 6.09
N VAL A 344 11.68 -22.74 6.69
CA VAL A 344 11.20 -21.53 6.00
C VAL A 344 11.96 -20.31 6.49
N GLU A 345 12.35 -19.44 5.57
CA GLU A 345 12.83 -18.11 5.87
C GLU A 345 11.66 -17.13 5.91
N ILE A 346 11.49 -16.42 7.03
CA ILE A 346 10.50 -15.35 7.17
C ILE A 346 11.25 -14.03 7.31
N GLY A 347 11.01 -13.08 6.40
CA GLY A 347 11.53 -11.73 6.46
C GLY A 347 10.45 -10.70 6.78
N GLY A 348 10.85 -9.57 7.37
CA GLY A 348 10.02 -8.39 7.55
C GLY A 348 10.75 -7.11 7.18
N VAL A 349 9.99 -6.03 7.04
CA VAL A 349 10.50 -4.66 6.89
C VAL A 349 9.81 -3.80 7.93
N CYS A 350 10.59 -2.99 8.65
CA CYS A 350 10.11 -2.13 9.71
C CYS A 350 10.64 -0.71 9.57
N TRP A 351 9.75 0.25 9.77
CA TRP A 351 10.07 1.67 9.87
C TRP A 351 9.60 2.21 11.20
N TRP A 352 10.33 3.17 11.75
CA TRP A 352 9.89 3.94 12.91
C TRP A 352 10.41 5.38 12.84
N ARG A 353 9.84 6.25 13.66
CA ARG A 353 10.17 7.67 13.63
C ARG A 353 11.60 7.93 14.10
N ARG A 354 12.37 8.69 13.31
CA ARG A 354 13.80 8.99 13.56
C ARG A 354 14.63 7.71 13.72
N MET A 355 14.57 6.81 12.73
CA MET A 355 15.42 5.60 12.67
C MET A 355 16.91 5.90 12.84
N ASP A 356 17.29 7.14 12.55
CA ASP A 356 18.61 7.72 12.62
C ASP A 356 18.99 8.21 14.04
N LYS A 357 18.06 8.26 15.00
CA LYS A 357 18.33 8.79 16.36
C LYS A 357 17.73 7.95 17.48
N THR A 358 16.93 6.94 17.15
CA THR A 358 16.19 6.15 18.14
C THR A 358 16.49 4.67 17.99
N ALA A 359 16.35 3.94 19.09
CA ALA A 359 16.53 2.49 19.10
C ALA A 359 15.53 1.82 18.15
N ALA A 360 15.96 0.75 17.50
CA ALA A 360 15.07 -0.03 16.66
C ALA A 360 14.02 -0.76 17.50
N PRO A 361 12.78 -0.90 17.00
CA PRO A 361 11.73 -1.63 17.68
C PRO A 361 12.09 -3.11 17.82
N LEU A 362 11.66 -3.73 18.91
CA LEU A 362 11.73 -5.16 19.09
C LEU A 362 10.67 -5.82 18.20
N CYS A 363 11.12 -6.45 17.12
CA CYS A 363 10.28 -7.19 16.18
C CYS A 363 10.23 -8.66 16.58
N THR A 364 9.04 -9.20 16.83
CA THR A 364 8.82 -10.59 17.24
C THR A 364 7.87 -11.27 16.26
N LEU A 365 8.28 -12.43 15.75
CA LEU A 365 7.41 -13.30 14.96
C LEU A 365 6.53 -14.13 15.89
N TYR A 366 5.24 -14.19 15.59
CA TYR A 366 4.26 -15.06 16.20
C TYR A 366 3.80 -16.09 15.17
N VAL A 367 3.73 -17.35 15.61
CA VAL A 367 3.22 -18.49 14.85
C VAL A 367 2.12 -19.13 15.67
N ASN A 368 0.88 -19.14 15.16
CA ASN A 368 -0.30 -19.65 15.87
C ASN A 368 -0.44 -19.06 17.29
N GLY A 369 -0.25 -17.75 17.42
CA GLY A 369 -0.28 -17.02 18.69
C GLY A 369 0.93 -17.23 19.61
N LYS A 370 1.87 -18.13 19.27
CA LYS A 370 3.09 -18.37 20.05
C LYS A 370 4.25 -17.52 19.55
N ALA A 371 4.81 -16.71 20.44
CA ALA A 371 6.00 -15.93 20.16
C ALA A 371 7.21 -16.85 19.87
N GLN A 372 7.95 -16.52 18.82
CA GLN A 372 9.18 -17.19 18.43
C GLN A 372 10.38 -16.49 19.08
N CYS A 373 11.20 -15.76 18.31
CA CYS A 373 12.26 -14.90 18.85
C CYS A 373 12.05 -13.43 18.47
N GLY A 374 12.44 -12.54 19.38
CA GLY A 374 12.48 -11.10 19.14
C GLY A 374 13.87 -10.64 18.69
N GLN A 375 13.91 -9.60 17.85
CA GLN A 375 15.16 -8.95 17.41
C GLN A 375 14.90 -7.46 17.15
N ARG A 376 15.87 -6.59 17.42
CA ARG A 376 15.74 -5.15 17.11
C ARG A 376 16.21 -4.85 15.70
N SER A 377 15.31 -4.78 14.72
CA SER A 377 15.72 -4.62 13.32
C SER A 377 14.77 -3.77 12.48
N ALA A 378 15.32 -3.13 11.46
CA ALA A 378 14.57 -2.55 10.34
C ALA A 378 14.24 -3.58 9.25
N ALA A 379 14.92 -4.71 9.23
CA ALA A 379 14.71 -5.83 8.32
C ALA A 379 14.78 -7.16 9.10
N PRO A 380 13.84 -7.42 10.03
CA PRO A 380 13.90 -8.60 10.88
C PRO A 380 13.77 -9.89 10.07
N LYS A 381 14.45 -10.95 10.53
CA LYS A 381 14.57 -12.22 9.80
C LYS A 381 14.52 -13.43 10.72
N TRP A 382 13.81 -14.49 10.33
CA TRP A 382 13.67 -15.73 11.08
C TRP A 382 13.88 -16.95 10.17
N TRP A 383 14.51 -18.01 10.70
CA TRP A 383 14.47 -19.34 10.10
C TRP A 383 13.55 -20.21 10.95
N LEU A 384 12.37 -20.47 10.42
CA LEU A 384 11.33 -21.24 11.08
C LEU A 384 11.46 -22.72 10.73
N ASP A 385 11.74 -23.54 11.74
CA ASP A 385 11.67 -24.99 11.62
C ASP A 385 10.21 -25.44 11.51
N CYS A 386 9.93 -26.41 10.65
CA CYS A 386 8.60 -26.99 10.48
C CYS A 386 8.00 -27.59 11.76
N ALA A 387 8.82 -27.95 12.75
CA ALA A 387 8.33 -28.42 14.04
C ALA A 387 7.56 -27.33 14.84
N HIS A 388 7.66 -26.05 14.44
CA HIS A 388 6.84 -24.96 14.98
C HIS A 388 5.49 -24.83 14.27
N LEU A 389 5.28 -25.55 13.16
CA LEU A 389 4.06 -25.53 12.37
C LEU A 389 3.16 -26.70 12.74
N GLN A 390 1.86 -26.46 12.80
CA GLN A 390 0.84 -27.51 12.86
C GLN A 390 0.57 -28.05 11.45
N ASP A 391 0.09 -29.30 11.38
CA ASP A 391 -0.48 -29.82 10.13
C ASP A 391 -1.71 -28.99 9.77
N GLY A 392 -1.79 -28.52 8.52
CA GLY A 392 -2.79 -27.54 8.15
C GLY A 392 -2.22 -26.16 7.93
N ASP A 393 -3.10 -25.18 8.09
CA ASP A 393 -2.77 -23.78 7.89
C ASP A 393 -2.24 -23.21 9.21
N ASN A 394 -1.23 -22.34 9.10
CA ASN A 394 -0.54 -21.73 10.21
C ASN A 394 -0.62 -20.21 10.09
N GLU A 395 -0.98 -19.55 11.18
CA GLU A 395 -1.08 -18.09 11.23
C GLU A 395 0.27 -17.46 11.59
N LEU A 396 0.71 -16.54 10.74
CA LEU A 396 1.94 -15.77 10.93
C LEU A 396 1.61 -14.30 11.17
N LYS A 397 2.25 -13.69 12.17
CA LYS A 397 2.16 -12.26 12.46
C LYS A 397 3.50 -11.72 12.98
N ILE A 398 3.92 -10.53 12.57
CA ILE A 398 5.02 -9.81 13.23
C ILE A 398 4.45 -8.69 14.08
N VAL A 399 4.94 -8.58 15.32
CA VAL A 399 4.66 -7.46 16.22
C VAL A 399 5.96 -6.70 16.46
N ALA A 400 5.95 -5.39 16.18
CA ALA A 400 7.06 -4.47 16.42
C ALA A 400 6.71 -3.56 17.60
N VAL A 401 7.59 -3.48 18.60
CA VAL A 401 7.36 -2.70 19.84
C VAL A 401 8.51 -1.70 20.05
N LEU A 402 8.19 -0.41 20.15
CA LEU A 402 9.16 0.63 20.55
C LEU A 402 9.39 0.61 22.06
N ASP A 403 10.51 1.19 22.51
CA ASP A 403 10.85 1.28 23.94
C ASP A 403 9.82 2.10 24.74
N GLY A 404 9.09 3.01 24.07
CA GLY A 404 7.98 3.77 24.65
C GLY A 404 6.67 2.99 24.81
N GLY A 405 6.60 1.76 24.30
CA GLY A 405 5.43 0.90 24.35
C GLY A 405 4.52 0.98 23.12
N GLU A 406 4.78 1.88 22.16
CA GLU A 406 4.03 1.92 20.91
C GLU A 406 4.28 0.66 20.07
N THR A 407 3.20 0.12 19.50
CA THR A 407 3.22 -1.15 18.76
C THR A 407 2.70 -1.00 17.33
N ALA A 408 3.26 -1.78 16.41
CA ALA A 408 2.67 -2.04 15.10
C ALA A 408 2.64 -3.55 14.82
N GLU A 409 1.63 -3.99 14.07
CA GLU A 409 1.45 -5.40 13.72
C GLU A 409 1.22 -5.55 12.22
N THR A 410 1.67 -6.67 11.65
CA THR A 410 1.32 -7.05 10.28
C THR A 410 -0.11 -7.60 10.21
N PRO A 411 -0.76 -7.58 9.04
CA PRO A 411 -1.89 -8.47 8.78
C PRO A 411 -1.51 -9.93 9.06
N VAL A 412 -2.48 -10.74 9.48
CA VAL A 412 -2.27 -12.18 9.69
C VAL A 412 -2.17 -12.86 8.33
N GLN A 413 -1.06 -13.55 8.07
CA GLN A 413 -0.86 -14.34 6.85
C GLN A 413 -0.96 -15.84 7.15
N ARG A 414 -1.42 -16.63 6.17
CA ARG A 414 -1.58 -18.09 6.33
C ARG A 414 -0.54 -18.87 5.55
N LEU A 415 0.28 -19.65 6.25
CA LEU A 415 1.25 -20.57 5.67
C LEU A 415 0.73 -22.01 5.73
N ALA A 416 0.66 -22.69 4.60
CA ALA A 416 0.23 -24.09 4.56
C ALA A 416 1.42 -25.02 4.81
N TRP A 417 1.35 -25.81 5.87
CA TRP A 417 2.29 -26.90 6.11
C TRP A 417 1.52 -28.22 6.12
N ARG A 418 1.90 -29.12 5.22
CA ARG A 418 1.43 -30.49 5.21
C ARG A 418 2.70 -31.33 5.25
N PRO A 419 2.99 -32.03 6.36
CA PRO A 419 4.25 -32.76 6.50
C PRO A 419 4.43 -33.72 5.31
N PRO A 420 5.69 -34.01 4.90
CA PRO A 420 5.96 -34.90 3.79
C PRO A 420 5.14 -36.18 3.96
N TRP A 421 4.47 -36.58 2.88
CA TRP A 421 3.24 -37.40 2.74
C TRP A 421 3.20 -38.80 3.40
N GLU A 422 3.88 -39.03 4.52
CA GLU A 422 3.98 -40.30 5.25
C GLU A 422 4.64 -40.13 6.64
N ARG A 423 4.38 -39.02 7.36
CA ARG A 423 4.87 -38.79 8.73
C ARG A 423 3.80 -39.03 9.80
N ALA A 424 3.16 -40.20 9.81
CA ALA A 424 2.46 -40.66 11.01
C ALA A 424 3.50 -41.10 12.05
N GLY A 425 3.85 -40.23 13.02
CA GLY A 425 4.32 -40.71 14.34
C GLY A 425 5.74 -40.37 14.83
N ARG A 426 6.51 -39.43 14.26
CA ARG A 426 7.74 -38.92 14.93
C ARG A 426 7.88 -37.40 14.81
N GLN A 427 7.59 -36.69 15.90
CA GLN A 427 7.98 -35.29 16.06
C GLN A 427 9.48 -35.21 16.34
N ARG A 428 10.20 -34.42 15.56
CA ARG A 428 11.56 -34.01 15.90
C ARG A 428 11.51 -32.78 16.81
N PRO A 429 12.46 -32.64 17.75
CA PRO A 429 12.56 -31.41 18.53
C PRO A 429 12.81 -30.24 17.58
N ALA A 430 12.06 -29.16 17.78
CA ALA A 430 12.17 -27.96 16.97
C ALA A 430 13.55 -27.32 17.12
N ARG A 431 14.16 -26.91 16.00
CA ARG A 431 15.37 -26.08 16.08
C ARG A 431 15.04 -24.74 16.70
N GLU A 432 15.87 -24.32 17.64
CA GLU A 432 15.84 -22.98 18.21
C GLU A 432 16.65 -22.04 17.33
N PHE A 433 16.03 -20.94 16.91
CA PHE A 433 16.66 -19.85 16.17
C PHE A 433 16.72 -18.59 17.05
N ARG A 434 17.88 -17.94 17.06
CA ARG A 434 18.10 -16.62 17.66
C ARG A 434 18.95 -15.79 16.70
N ARG A 435 18.55 -14.54 16.44
CA ARG A 435 19.33 -13.56 15.67
C ARG A 435 19.57 -12.33 16.54
N PHE A 436 20.83 -11.96 16.71
CA PHE A 436 21.25 -10.78 17.44
C PHE A 436 21.86 -9.79 16.44
N THR A 437 21.08 -8.82 16.02
CA THR A 437 21.52 -7.72 15.17
C THR A 437 22.43 -6.78 15.95
N VAL A 438 23.30 -6.03 15.28
CA VAL A 438 24.15 -5.01 15.92
C VAL A 438 23.36 -3.88 16.62
N ARG A 439 22.02 -3.85 16.46
CA ARG A 439 21.11 -2.92 17.15
C ARG A 439 20.58 -3.48 18.48
N ASP A 440 20.78 -4.77 18.76
CA ASP A 440 20.33 -5.38 20.01
C ASP A 440 21.16 -4.90 21.23
N THR A 441 20.51 -4.80 22.39
CA THR A 441 21.12 -4.23 23.61
C THR A 441 22.25 -5.09 24.20
N GLY A 442 22.38 -6.35 23.77
CA GLY A 442 23.44 -7.26 24.18
C GLY A 442 24.83 -6.88 23.67
N TRP A 443 24.93 -6.04 22.64
CA TRP A 443 26.22 -5.57 22.12
C TRP A 443 26.83 -4.50 23.02
N ASN A 444 28.14 -4.60 23.24
CA ASN A 444 28.89 -3.66 24.08
C ASN A 444 28.96 -2.25 23.46
N ARG A 445 29.39 -1.26 24.26
CA ARG A 445 29.53 0.13 23.81
C ARG A 445 30.43 0.26 22.57
N ARG A 446 31.58 -0.42 22.55
CA ARG A 446 32.52 -0.37 21.42
C ARG A 446 31.88 -0.80 20.10
N THR A 447 31.08 -1.87 20.09
CA THR A 447 30.36 -2.30 18.88
C THR A 447 29.36 -1.23 18.42
N ARG A 448 28.71 -0.56 19.36
CA ARG A 448 27.79 0.54 19.04
C ARG A 448 28.52 1.76 18.48
N ASP A 449 29.75 2.00 18.90
CA ASP A 449 30.60 3.08 18.37
C ASP A 449 31.05 2.79 16.92
N LEU A 450 31.08 1.51 16.51
CA LEU A 450 31.39 1.07 15.13
C LEU A 450 30.20 1.14 14.17
N LEU A 451 29.01 1.51 14.65
CA LEU A 451 27.82 1.53 13.81
C LEU A 451 27.97 2.56 12.71
N ASN A 452 28.18 2.08 11.49
CA ASN A 452 28.16 2.88 10.29
C ASN A 452 26.82 2.71 9.57
N ARG A 453 26.33 3.83 9.03
CA ARG A 453 25.13 3.88 8.20
C ARG A 453 25.54 3.77 6.76
N GLY A 454 25.83 2.55 6.33
CA GLY A 454 26.00 2.27 4.91
C GLY A 454 24.68 2.40 4.15
N THR A 455 24.73 2.88 2.92
CA THR A 455 23.56 2.92 2.01
C THR A 455 23.15 1.55 1.49
N ASP A 456 24.06 0.57 1.56
CA ASP A 456 23.97 -0.66 0.77
C ASP A 456 23.57 -1.89 1.59
N SER A 457 23.27 -1.75 2.88
CA SER A 457 22.78 -2.87 3.70
C SER A 457 21.26 -2.86 3.83
N PRO A 458 20.59 -4.04 3.88
CA PRO A 458 19.14 -4.09 4.09
C PRO A 458 18.68 -3.39 5.37
N GLU A 459 19.49 -3.43 6.43
CA GLU A 459 19.20 -2.76 7.71
C GLU A 459 19.66 -1.28 7.75
N LYS A 460 20.34 -0.83 6.68
CA LYS A 460 21.05 0.46 6.53
C LYS A 460 22.01 0.79 7.68
N ILE A 461 22.41 -0.23 8.44
CA ILE A 461 23.30 -0.17 9.60
C ILE A 461 24.12 -1.46 9.65
N CYS A 462 25.40 -1.31 9.98
CA CYS A 462 26.33 -2.39 10.31
C CYS A 462 27.42 -1.88 11.25
N ALA A 463 28.05 -2.75 12.03
CA ALA A 463 29.32 -2.42 12.67
C ALA A 463 30.44 -2.55 11.62
N LEU A 464 30.99 -1.42 11.18
CA LEU A 464 32.08 -1.39 10.20
C LEU A 464 33.42 -1.41 10.94
N MET A 465 34.22 -2.44 10.69
CA MET A 465 35.54 -2.65 11.26
C MET A 465 36.59 -2.45 10.16
N GLY A 466 37.38 -1.37 10.29
CA GLY A 466 38.53 -1.06 9.42
C GLY A 466 39.88 -1.32 10.06
N GLY A 467 39.90 -2.16 11.10
CA GLY A 467 41.09 -2.55 11.84
C GLY A 467 40.83 -3.81 12.65
N PRO A 468 41.80 -4.34 13.42
CA PRO A 468 41.66 -5.56 14.22
C PRO A 468 40.77 -5.38 15.47
N GLU A 469 39.60 -4.80 15.27
CA GLU A 469 38.61 -4.49 16.27
C GLU A 469 37.79 -5.73 16.62
N THR A 470 37.18 -5.70 17.80
CA THR A 470 36.36 -6.81 18.29
C THR A 470 35.01 -6.30 18.74
N ALA A 471 33.97 -6.79 18.09
CA ALA A 471 32.59 -6.65 18.51
C ALA A 471 32.26 -7.71 19.56
N VAL A 472 31.62 -7.32 20.67
CA VAL A 472 31.31 -8.24 21.78
C VAL A 472 29.83 -8.24 22.07
N LEU A 473 29.21 -9.41 21.92
CA LEU A 473 27.81 -9.69 22.20
C LEU A 473 27.67 -10.46 23.50
N THR A 474 26.98 -9.89 24.48
CA THR A 474 26.56 -10.60 25.70
C THR A 474 25.28 -11.38 25.40
N LEU A 475 25.30 -12.69 25.58
CA LEU A 475 24.14 -13.55 25.35
C LEU A 475 23.29 -13.68 26.63
N PRO A 476 21.98 -13.95 26.51
CA PRO A 476 21.12 -14.24 27.66
C PRO A 476 21.66 -15.38 28.53
N GLU A 477 21.54 -15.25 29.86
CA GLU A 477 22.10 -16.23 30.80
C GLU A 477 21.40 -17.60 30.71
N ASP A 478 20.10 -17.60 30.38
CA ASP A 478 19.25 -18.78 30.23
C ASP A 478 19.45 -19.52 28.89
N LEU A 479 19.96 -18.85 27.85
CA LEU A 479 20.26 -19.47 26.56
C LEU A 479 21.39 -20.51 26.69
N ALA A 480 21.10 -21.79 26.59
CA ALA A 480 22.09 -22.86 26.71
C ALA A 480 21.76 -24.03 25.78
N GLY A 481 22.79 -24.76 25.33
CA GLY A 481 22.63 -25.88 24.39
C GLY A 481 23.67 -25.87 23.27
N SER A 482 23.52 -26.75 22.29
CA SER A 482 24.42 -26.84 21.13
C SER A 482 23.87 -26.02 19.96
N PHE A 483 24.67 -25.05 19.48
CA PHE A 483 24.30 -24.14 18.41
C PHE A 483 25.37 -24.08 17.32
N ASN A 484 24.92 -24.05 16.07
CA ASN A 484 25.70 -23.55 14.95
C ASN A 484 25.65 -22.03 14.98
N ILE A 485 26.82 -21.41 14.96
CA ILE A 485 27.01 -19.96 15.04
C ILE A 485 27.31 -19.45 13.64
N TRP A 486 26.51 -18.50 13.20
CA TRP A 486 26.62 -17.84 11.90
C TRP A 486 26.88 -16.35 12.09
N VAL A 487 27.76 -15.81 11.27
CA VAL A 487 28.06 -14.38 11.19
C VAL A 487 27.44 -13.85 9.92
N GLU A 488 26.53 -12.89 10.04
CA GLU A 488 25.96 -12.18 8.90
C GLU A 488 26.72 -10.88 8.69
N GLY A 489 27.33 -10.74 7.52
CA GLY A 489 28.16 -9.59 7.21
C GLY A 489 28.61 -9.55 5.75
N ARG A 490 29.42 -8.54 5.43
CA ARG A 490 30.05 -8.32 4.13
C ARG A 490 31.51 -7.96 4.33
N GLY A 491 32.40 -8.59 3.58
CA GLY A 491 33.81 -8.21 3.47
C GLY A 491 34.06 -7.33 2.24
N TYR A 492 35.00 -6.40 2.33
CA TYR A 492 35.50 -5.69 1.17
C TYR A 492 36.66 -6.48 0.58
N GLU A 493 36.54 -6.88 -0.68
CA GLU A 493 37.54 -7.69 -1.35
C GLU A 493 38.70 -6.81 -1.81
N PHE A 494 39.67 -6.60 -0.91
CA PHE A 494 40.91 -5.89 -1.20
C PHE A 494 42.10 -6.80 -0.85
N GLN A 495 42.76 -7.31 -1.89
CA GLN A 495 43.87 -8.27 -1.82
C GLN A 495 43.56 -9.56 -1.03
N GLY A 496 42.29 -9.98 -1.02
CA GLY A 496 41.79 -11.15 -0.27
C GLY A 496 40.52 -10.82 0.52
N GLN A 497 39.79 -11.85 0.92
CA GLN A 497 38.54 -11.72 1.68
C GLN A 497 38.81 -11.33 3.14
N ALA A 498 37.90 -10.53 3.71
CA ALA A 498 37.90 -10.23 5.14
C ALA A 498 37.61 -11.50 5.96
N VAL A 499 38.27 -11.67 7.10
CA VAL A 499 38.12 -12.83 7.99
C VAL A 499 37.53 -12.38 9.31
N ALA A 500 36.41 -12.99 9.71
CA ALA A 500 35.75 -12.74 10.98
C ALA A 500 36.07 -13.86 11.97
N LYS A 501 37.02 -13.65 12.89
CA LYS A 501 37.32 -14.61 13.95
C LYS A 501 36.22 -14.58 15.01
N VAL A 502 35.65 -15.74 15.34
CA VAL A 502 34.57 -15.87 16.33
C VAL A 502 35.05 -16.66 17.55
N GLU A 503 34.92 -16.09 18.74
CA GLU A 503 35.32 -16.73 20.01
C GLU A 503 34.16 -16.70 21.03
N LEU A 504 34.01 -17.77 21.81
CA LEU A 504 33.10 -17.85 22.95
C LEU A 504 33.87 -17.60 24.26
N GLU A 505 33.45 -16.61 25.02
CA GLU A 505 33.91 -16.37 26.40
C GLU A 505 32.90 -16.97 27.38
N ALA A 506 33.31 -17.98 28.14
CA ALA A 506 32.53 -18.61 29.20
C ALA A 506 33.44 -19.21 30.28
N GLY A 507 32.97 -19.28 31.53
CA GLY A 507 33.72 -19.95 32.62
C GLY A 507 35.11 -19.37 32.93
N GLY A 508 35.39 -18.12 32.53
CA GLY A 508 36.68 -17.45 32.75
C GLY A 508 37.72 -17.61 31.63
N GLY A 509 37.38 -18.26 30.51
CA GLY A 509 38.26 -18.42 29.35
C GLY A 509 37.58 -18.09 28.02
N LYS A 510 38.38 -17.98 26.95
CA LYS A 510 37.92 -17.82 25.57
C LYS A 510 38.26 -19.07 24.75
N THR A 511 37.33 -19.51 23.90
CA THR A 511 37.53 -20.62 22.96
C THR A 511 37.18 -20.16 21.55
N GLU A 512 38.09 -20.35 20.60
CA GLU A 512 37.82 -20.06 19.19
C GLU A 512 36.82 -21.07 18.62
N ILE A 513 35.80 -20.54 17.96
CA ILE A 513 34.76 -21.32 17.27
C ILE A 513 35.16 -21.53 15.80
N GLY A 514 35.67 -20.47 15.17
CA GLY A 514 36.20 -20.51 13.81
C GLY A 514 36.46 -19.12 13.25
N SER A 515 37.04 -19.08 12.05
CA SER A 515 37.48 -17.86 11.36
C SER A 515 36.99 -17.83 9.90
N PRO A 516 35.67 -17.71 9.65
CA PRO A 516 35.11 -17.68 8.31
C PRO A 516 35.62 -16.51 7.46
N GLN A 517 35.81 -16.78 6.16
CA GLN A 517 36.00 -15.75 5.14
C GLN A 517 34.65 -15.14 4.77
N MET A 518 34.60 -13.82 4.72
CA MET A 518 33.37 -13.06 4.50
C MET A 518 33.28 -12.62 3.03
N PRO A 519 32.15 -12.88 2.34
CA PRO A 519 32.00 -12.59 0.93
C PRO A 519 31.85 -11.09 0.64
N GLY A 520 32.03 -10.72 -0.64
CA GLY A 520 31.88 -9.36 -1.15
C GLY A 520 30.45 -8.78 -1.09
N TRP A 521 29.46 -9.60 -0.72
CA TRP A 521 28.04 -9.25 -0.61
C TRP A 521 27.49 -9.63 0.78
N TRP A 522 26.32 -9.12 1.14
CA TRP A 522 25.67 -9.45 2.41
C TRP A 522 25.23 -10.92 2.43
N SER A 523 25.81 -11.71 3.32
CA SER A 523 25.43 -13.12 3.49
C SER A 523 25.72 -13.60 4.90
N PRO A 524 24.92 -14.54 5.44
CA PRO A 524 25.34 -15.32 6.59
C PRO A 524 26.41 -16.35 6.20
N VAL A 525 27.44 -16.48 7.03
CA VAL A 525 28.51 -17.49 6.89
C VAL A 525 28.65 -18.24 8.21
N GLN A 526 28.72 -19.57 8.16
CA GLN A 526 28.87 -20.39 9.36
C GLN A 526 30.30 -20.25 9.91
N ALA A 527 30.42 -19.88 11.18
CA ALA A 527 31.71 -19.83 11.87
C ALA A 527 32.09 -21.20 12.45
N GLY A 528 31.12 -21.93 13.00
CA GLY A 528 31.33 -23.24 13.61
C GLY A 528 30.20 -23.64 14.55
N ALA A 529 30.36 -24.76 15.26
CA ALA A 529 29.42 -25.22 16.28
C ALA A 529 30.00 -25.00 17.69
N ALA A 530 29.16 -24.62 18.65
CA ALA A 530 29.56 -24.43 20.04
C ALA A 530 28.48 -24.91 21.01
N ILE A 531 28.90 -25.35 22.21
CA ILE A 531 28.01 -25.63 23.33
C ILE A 531 27.98 -24.40 24.23
N LEU A 532 26.83 -23.75 24.32
CA LEU A 532 26.61 -22.59 25.18
C LEU A 532 26.22 -23.06 26.58
N PRO A 533 26.98 -22.70 27.64
CA PRO A 533 26.60 -23.02 29.01
C PRO A 533 25.50 -22.09 29.53
N ARG A 534 24.79 -22.53 30.57
CA ARG A 534 23.94 -21.63 31.37
C ARG A 534 24.82 -20.61 32.11
N GLY A 535 24.28 -19.42 32.34
CA GLY A 535 24.97 -18.29 32.98
C GLY A 535 25.63 -17.34 31.98
N ARG A 536 26.48 -16.45 32.53
CA ARG A 536 27.15 -15.38 31.79
C ARG A 536 28.09 -15.93 30.72
N LYS A 537 27.92 -15.45 29.50
CA LYS A 537 28.74 -15.81 28.34
C LYS A 537 28.69 -14.70 27.29
N LYS A 538 29.74 -14.58 26.48
CA LYS A 538 29.83 -13.59 25.41
C LYS A 538 30.38 -14.20 24.13
N LEU A 539 29.95 -13.69 22.98
CA LEU A 539 30.57 -13.95 21.69
C LEU A 539 31.41 -12.74 21.30
N HIS A 540 32.65 -13.01 20.87
CA HIS A 540 33.57 -12.03 20.32
C HIS A 540 33.66 -12.27 18.82
N VAL A 541 33.44 -11.23 18.01
CA VAL A 541 33.65 -11.24 16.56
C VAL A 541 34.75 -10.24 16.27
N THR A 542 35.92 -10.74 15.86
CA THR A 542 37.13 -9.94 15.62
C THR A 542 37.46 -9.92 14.14
N PHE A 543 37.72 -8.74 13.57
CA PHE A 543 38.27 -8.65 12.22
C PHE A 543 39.76 -9.05 12.25
N ALA A 544 40.11 -10.17 11.61
CA ALA A 544 41.38 -10.84 11.89
C ALA A 544 42.53 -10.49 10.93
N ASN A 545 42.24 -9.95 9.75
CA ASN A 545 43.21 -9.80 8.66
C ASN A 545 43.10 -8.47 7.91
N ASP A 546 43.02 -7.37 8.67
CA ASP A 546 43.05 -6.00 8.14
C ASP A 546 44.24 -5.75 7.20
N ARG A 547 44.02 -4.94 6.16
CA ARG A 547 45.03 -4.55 5.18
C ARG A 547 44.65 -3.24 4.49
N TYR A 548 45.22 -2.14 4.96
CA TYR A 548 45.12 -0.81 4.36
C TYR A 548 46.33 -0.50 3.46
N GLU A 549 46.10 0.01 2.24
CA GLU A 549 47.14 0.65 1.42
C GLU A 549 46.70 2.08 1.04
N GLU A 550 47.46 3.08 1.48
CA GLU A 550 47.19 4.49 1.22
C GLU A 550 47.08 4.77 -0.29
N GLY A 551 45.97 5.38 -0.70
CA GLY A 551 45.67 5.71 -2.10
C GLY A 551 45.21 4.54 -2.99
N LYS A 552 45.15 3.30 -2.47
CA LYS A 552 44.78 2.10 -3.25
C LYS A 552 43.52 1.38 -2.77
N GLY A 553 43.20 1.47 -1.47
CA GLY A 553 42.00 0.86 -0.91
C GLY A 553 42.26 0.21 0.46
N ASP A 554 41.19 -0.33 1.02
CA ASP A 554 41.19 -0.89 2.38
C ASP A 554 40.34 -2.16 2.47
N ARG A 555 40.79 -3.13 3.26
CA ARG A 555 40.03 -4.35 3.56
C ARG A 555 39.21 -4.09 4.81
N ASN A 556 37.89 -4.02 4.65
CA ASN A 556 36.96 -3.77 5.74
C ASN A 556 36.06 -4.98 5.99
N LEU A 557 35.57 -5.11 7.23
CA LEU A 557 34.52 -6.06 7.60
C LEU A 557 33.30 -5.31 8.12
N ALA A 558 32.15 -5.49 7.47
CA ALA A 558 30.87 -4.97 7.92
C ALA A 558 30.05 -6.08 8.56
N LEU A 559 29.84 -6.03 9.88
CA LEU A 559 29.06 -6.98 10.66
C LEU A 559 27.62 -6.49 10.83
N GLN A 560 26.64 -7.34 10.53
CA GLN A 560 25.23 -7.02 10.67
C GLN A 560 24.57 -7.77 11.83
N SER A 561 24.81 -9.07 11.95
CA SER A 561 24.22 -9.87 13.02
C SER A 561 25.03 -11.13 13.33
N VAL A 562 24.74 -11.73 14.48
CA VAL A 562 25.13 -13.11 14.82
C VAL A 562 23.86 -13.94 14.95
N MET A 563 23.81 -15.07 14.26
CA MET A 563 22.70 -16.01 14.35
C MET A 563 23.12 -17.30 15.02
N LEU A 564 22.26 -17.83 15.89
CA LEU A 564 22.42 -19.09 16.57
C LEU A 564 21.29 -20.01 16.14
N ILE A 565 21.66 -21.14 15.56
CA ILE A 565 20.72 -22.16 15.09
C ILE A 565 21.06 -23.45 15.82
N SER A 566 20.17 -23.95 16.68
CA SER A 566 20.47 -25.17 17.42
C SER A 566 20.75 -26.32 16.46
N ALA A 567 21.77 -27.13 16.73
CA ALA A 567 22.07 -28.28 15.89
C ALA A 567 20.86 -29.24 15.87
N PRO A 568 20.48 -29.81 14.71
CA PRO A 568 19.45 -30.84 14.69
C PRO A 568 19.88 -32.04 15.54
N ALA A 569 18.93 -32.72 16.17
CA ALA A 569 19.18 -33.89 16.99
C ALA A 569 19.69 -35.14 16.21
N GLY A 570 20.02 -35.00 14.91
CA GLY A 570 20.61 -36.03 14.05
C GLY A 570 20.35 -35.80 12.55
N LYS A 571 21.18 -36.39 11.66
CA LYS A 571 20.87 -36.54 10.22
C LYS A 571 19.67 -37.50 10.08
N ASP A 572 18.67 -37.21 9.24
CA ASP A 572 17.53 -38.13 9.06
C ASP A 572 17.81 -39.32 8.14
N GLY A 573 18.90 -39.26 7.36
CA GLY A 573 19.24 -40.31 6.39
C GLY A 573 18.20 -40.43 5.27
N ARG A 574 17.34 -39.43 5.08
CA ARG A 574 16.25 -39.46 4.09
C ARG A 574 16.51 -38.41 3.03
N SER A 575 16.44 -38.83 1.77
CA SER A 575 16.48 -37.90 0.65
C SER A 575 15.23 -37.02 0.62
N PRO A 576 15.33 -35.78 0.11
CA PRO A 576 14.17 -34.93 -0.09
C PRO A 576 13.20 -35.61 -1.05
N ARG A 577 11.90 -35.35 -0.86
CA ARG A 577 10.87 -35.87 -1.77
C ARG A 577 10.36 -34.74 -2.66
N SER A 578 10.18 -35.03 -3.93
CA SER A 578 9.61 -34.10 -4.91
C SER A 578 8.45 -34.72 -5.66
N ARG A 579 7.43 -33.92 -5.95
CA ARG A 579 6.23 -34.30 -6.68
C ARG A 579 5.96 -33.29 -7.79
N VAL A 580 5.92 -33.79 -9.02
CA VAL A 580 5.48 -33.01 -10.18
C VAL A 580 3.96 -32.87 -10.14
N LEU A 581 3.47 -31.65 -10.23
CA LEU A 581 2.04 -31.32 -10.30
C LEU A 581 1.62 -31.02 -11.74
N TRP A 582 2.49 -30.35 -12.51
CA TRP A 582 2.30 -30.01 -13.92
C TRP A 582 3.61 -30.25 -14.70
N PRO A 583 3.58 -30.69 -15.97
CA PRO A 583 2.40 -31.04 -16.77
C PRO A 583 1.73 -32.35 -16.30
N PRO A 584 0.46 -32.63 -16.64
CA PRO A 584 -0.14 -33.94 -16.41
C PRO A 584 0.61 -35.02 -17.19
N ALA A 585 0.44 -36.29 -16.81
CA ALA A 585 1.06 -37.39 -17.54
C ALA A 585 0.59 -37.40 -19.00
N ASP A 586 1.52 -37.65 -19.91
CA ASP A 586 1.31 -37.73 -21.36
C ASP A 586 0.81 -36.43 -22.01
N ALA A 587 1.02 -35.28 -21.35
CA ALA A 587 0.70 -33.97 -21.91
C ALA A 587 1.48 -33.68 -23.20
N GLU A 588 0.83 -33.04 -24.17
CA GLU A 588 1.50 -32.51 -25.35
C GLU A 588 2.23 -31.20 -25.02
N VAL A 589 3.53 -31.14 -25.32
CA VAL A 589 4.37 -29.95 -25.11
C VAL A 589 4.91 -29.47 -26.46
N TRP A 590 4.42 -28.32 -26.91
CA TRP A 590 4.87 -27.69 -28.16
C TRP A 590 5.76 -26.47 -27.90
N GLU A 591 7.04 -26.59 -28.29
CA GLU A 591 8.15 -25.62 -28.12
C GLU A 591 8.53 -25.33 -26.66
N GLN A 592 7.55 -25.09 -25.78
CA GLN A 592 7.76 -24.82 -24.36
C GLN A 592 6.55 -25.18 -23.49
N ASP A 593 6.83 -25.44 -22.22
CA ASP A 593 5.88 -25.43 -21.11
C ASP A 593 6.67 -25.07 -19.83
N VAL A 594 6.11 -25.35 -18.66
CA VAL A 594 6.79 -25.33 -17.36
C VAL A 594 6.57 -26.63 -16.61
N VAL A 595 7.37 -26.85 -15.58
CA VAL A 595 7.18 -27.90 -14.59
C VAL A 595 6.83 -27.23 -13.28
N VAL A 596 5.60 -27.48 -12.80
CA VAL A 596 5.18 -27.06 -11.46
C VAL A 596 5.37 -28.23 -10.53
N LEU A 597 6.13 -28.04 -9.45
CA LEU A 597 6.45 -29.11 -8.51
C LEU A 597 6.43 -28.60 -7.07
N GLU A 598 6.23 -29.55 -6.16
CA GLU A 598 6.47 -29.37 -4.72
C GLU A 598 7.64 -30.25 -4.32
N ALA A 599 8.53 -29.71 -3.49
CA ALA A 599 9.59 -30.48 -2.86
C ALA A 599 9.53 -30.23 -1.36
N ALA A 600 9.71 -31.28 -0.57
CA ALA A 600 9.67 -31.15 0.88
C ALA A 600 10.71 -32.06 1.54
N ASP A 601 11.33 -31.52 2.59
CA ASP A 601 12.23 -32.24 3.46
C ASP A 601 12.22 -31.61 4.86
N ASP A 602 12.34 -32.42 5.92
CA ASP A 602 12.31 -31.89 7.29
C ASP A 602 13.60 -31.18 7.72
N THR A 603 14.70 -31.36 6.99
CA THR A 603 15.90 -30.55 7.13
C THR A 603 15.92 -29.36 6.17
N GLY A 604 14.90 -29.23 5.32
CA GLY A 604 14.77 -28.24 4.26
C GLY A 604 15.42 -28.69 2.95
N VAL A 605 14.87 -28.23 1.83
CA VAL A 605 15.35 -28.56 0.49
C VAL A 605 16.35 -27.49 0.03
N ALA A 606 17.54 -27.91 -0.40
CA ALA A 606 18.58 -26.99 -0.89
C ALA A 606 18.32 -26.60 -2.34
N TRP A 607 18.03 -27.57 -3.21
CA TRP A 607 17.78 -27.33 -4.62
C TRP A 607 16.96 -28.45 -5.27
N VAL A 608 16.36 -28.12 -6.40
CA VAL A 608 15.69 -29.06 -7.32
C VAL A 608 16.12 -28.80 -8.76
N GLU A 609 16.25 -29.83 -9.57
CA GLU A 609 16.70 -29.77 -10.95
C GLU A 609 15.90 -30.69 -11.86
N LEU A 610 15.59 -30.20 -13.06
CA LEU A 610 14.90 -30.95 -14.11
C LEU A 610 15.82 -31.93 -14.82
N GLU A 611 15.35 -33.16 -14.96
CA GLU A 611 15.92 -34.21 -15.81
C GLU A 611 14.95 -34.57 -16.93
N ILE A 612 15.48 -34.70 -18.16
CA ILE A 612 14.74 -35.20 -19.33
C ILE A 612 15.49 -36.41 -19.89
N ASP A 613 14.79 -37.53 -20.07
CA ASP A 613 15.33 -38.82 -20.51
C ASP A 613 16.56 -39.27 -19.69
N GLY A 614 16.51 -39.04 -18.38
CA GLY A 614 17.58 -39.36 -17.43
C GLY A 614 18.80 -38.44 -17.49
N ARG A 615 18.72 -37.31 -18.23
CA ARG A 615 19.81 -36.32 -18.34
C ARG A 615 19.47 -35.04 -17.59
N ARG A 616 20.40 -34.59 -16.73
CA ARG A 616 20.36 -33.30 -16.05
C ARG A 616 20.40 -32.15 -17.05
N THR A 617 19.41 -31.27 -16.99
CA THR A 617 19.26 -30.17 -17.96
C THR A 617 20.02 -28.90 -17.55
N GLY A 618 20.47 -28.78 -16.30
CA GLY A 618 20.97 -27.52 -15.72
C GLY A 618 19.85 -26.53 -15.37
N ILE A 619 18.58 -26.86 -15.67
CA ILE A 619 17.42 -26.08 -15.26
C ILE A 619 17.12 -26.41 -13.80
N ARG A 620 17.70 -25.59 -12.91
CA ARG A 620 17.70 -25.78 -11.46
C ARG A 620 17.13 -24.56 -10.74
N ALA A 621 16.45 -24.81 -9.61
CA ALA A 621 16.08 -23.79 -8.64
C ALA A 621 16.76 -24.07 -7.30
N ASP A 622 17.51 -23.10 -6.78
CA ASP A 622 18.00 -23.10 -5.40
C ASP A 622 16.91 -22.55 -4.48
N ILE A 623 16.44 -23.38 -3.54
CA ILE A 623 15.25 -23.11 -2.73
C ILE A 623 15.43 -23.21 -1.20
N PRO A 624 16.64 -22.98 -0.61
CA PRO A 624 16.78 -23.08 0.83
C PRO A 624 15.94 -22.00 1.51
N GLY A 625 15.01 -22.41 2.39
CA GLY A 625 14.14 -21.46 3.10
C GLY A 625 13.04 -20.84 2.25
N ARG A 626 13.00 -21.08 0.92
CA ARG A 626 12.01 -20.46 0.03
C ARG A 626 10.66 -21.11 0.20
N ILE A 627 9.60 -20.34 0.02
CA ILE A 627 8.22 -20.80 0.19
C ILE A 627 7.55 -20.87 -1.18
N GLY A 628 6.49 -21.69 -1.27
CA GLY A 628 5.67 -21.80 -2.46
C GLY A 628 6.09 -22.94 -3.38
N ARG A 629 5.30 -23.14 -4.42
CA ARG A 629 5.60 -24.13 -5.47
C ARG A 629 6.78 -23.68 -6.30
N VAL A 630 7.57 -24.63 -6.77
CA VAL A 630 8.69 -24.36 -7.67
C VAL A 630 8.20 -24.49 -9.11
N VAL A 631 8.57 -23.51 -9.94
CA VAL A 631 8.28 -23.52 -11.38
C VAL A 631 9.59 -23.47 -12.15
N LEU A 632 9.84 -24.53 -12.91
CA LEU A 632 11.00 -24.67 -13.79
C LEU A 632 10.54 -24.55 -15.25
N PRO A 633 11.24 -23.82 -16.13
CA PRO A 633 10.93 -23.82 -17.55
C PRO A 633 11.15 -25.22 -18.15
N LEU A 634 10.30 -25.63 -19.09
CA LEU A 634 10.43 -26.85 -19.88
C LEU A 634 10.56 -26.47 -21.36
N PRO A 635 11.79 -26.17 -21.85
CA PRO A 635 12.01 -25.99 -23.28
C PRO A 635 11.93 -27.35 -23.98
N ALA A 636 11.00 -27.49 -24.93
CA ALA A 636 10.89 -28.66 -25.79
C ALA A 636 11.52 -28.42 -27.17
N ARG A 637 11.89 -27.17 -27.47
CA ARG A 637 12.63 -26.83 -28.68
C ARG A 637 13.96 -27.60 -28.71
N GLY A 638 14.17 -28.38 -29.76
CA GLY A 638 15.35 -29.24 -29.92
C GLY A 638 15.17 -30.68 -29.45
N LEU A 639 14.05 -31.04 -28.82
CA LEU A 639 13.68 -32.43 -28.56
C LEU A 639 13.11 -33.07 -29.84
N ALA A 640 13.35 -34.38 -30.02
CA ALA A 640 12.79 -35.13 -31.13
C ALA A 640 11.27 -35.32 -30.94
N PRO A 641 10.45 -35.35 -32.01
CA PRO A 641 9.04 -35.70 -31.88
C PRO A 641 8.86 -37.09 -31.26
N GLY A 642 7.97 -37.21 -30.27
CA GLY A 642 7.71 -38.48 -29.57
C GLY A 642 7.60 -38.34 -28.04
N PRO A 643 7.50 -39.48 -27.32
CA PRO A 643 7.42 -39.49 -25.86
C PRO A 643 8.79 -39.26 -25.22
N HIS A 644 8.80 -38.45 -24.15
CA HIS A 644 9.96 -38.15 -23.32
C HIS A 644 9.64 -38.39 -21.85
N THR A 645 10.65 -38.77 -21.07
CA THR A 645 10.51 -38.97 -19.62
C THR A 645 11.06 -37.78 -18.86
N LEU A 646 10.30 -37.29 -17.89
CA LEU A 646 10.64 -36.18 -17.01
C LEU A 646 10.77 -36.67 -15.56
N THR A 647 11.87 -36.31 -14.90
CA THR A 647 12.12 -36.52 -13.47
C THR A 647 12.63 -35.23 -12.82
N ILE A 648 12.42 -35.10 -11.51
CA ILE A 648 12.96 -34.01 -10.69
C ILE A 648 13.93 -34.61 -9.70
N ALA A 649 15.19 -34.21 -9.81
CA ALA A 649 16.16 -34.47 -8.78
C ALA A 649 16.19 -33.35 -7.76
N GLY A 650 16.49 -33.64 -6.51
CA GLY A 650 16.67 -32.62 -5.48
C GLY A 650 17.63 -33.06 -4.38
N ALA A 651 18.23 -32.09 -3.69
CA ALA A 651 19.03 -32.33 -2.49
C ALA A 651 18.48 -31.60 -1.28
N ASP A 652 18.60 -32.22 -0.11
CA ASP A 652 18.33 -31.57 1.17
C ASP A 652 19.50 -30.64 1.58
N ASN A 653 19.35 -29.92 2.68
CA ASN A 653 20.41 -29.11 3.26
C ASN A 653 21.57 -29.95 3.85
N GLY A 654 21.40 -31.26 3.99
CA GLY A 654 22.40 -32.22 4.45
C GLY A 654 23.26 -32.84 3.34
N GLY A 655 22.93 -32.60 2.07
CA GLY A 655 23.58 -33.14 0.88
C GLY A 655 23.04 -34.50 0.40
N LEU A 656 21.94 -35.02 0.96
CA LEU A 656 21.29 -36.23 0.46
C LEU A 656 20.45 -35.92 -0.78
N GLU A 657 20.64 -36.68 -1.85
CA GLU A 657 19.89 -36.52 -3.10
C GLU A 657 18.75 -37.52 -3.23
N GLY A 658 17.65 -37.08 -3.83
CA GLY A 658 16.49 -37.89 -4.20
C GLY A 658 16.01 -37.55 -5.62
N ILE A 659 15.28 -38.48 -6.24
CA ILE A 659 14.68 -38.31 -7.57
C ILE A 659 13.18 -38.61 -7.46
N SER A 660 12.35 -37.79 -8.10
CA SER A 660 10.90 -37.98 -8.15
C SER A 660 10.51 -39.22 -8.96
N ALA A 661 9.25 -39.64 -8.84
CA ALA A 661 8.69 -40.58 -9.80
C ALA A 661 8.76 -40.00 -11.24
N PRO A 662 9.03 -40.84 -12.26
CA PRO A 662 9.04 -40.41 -13.65
C PRO A 662 7.63 -40.04 -14.13
N ARG A 663 7.55 -39.05 -15.02
CA ARG A 663 6.33 -38.66 -15.71
C ARG A 663 6.62 -38.50 -17.20
N THR A 664 5.77 -39.03 -18.06
CA THR A 664 5.91 -38.89 -19.52
C THR A 664 5.26 -37.60 -20.01
N PHE A 665 5.81 -37.02 -21.08
CA PHE A 665 5.16 -36.00 -21.91
C PHE A 665 5.47 -36.27 -23.39
N VAL A 666 4.71 -35.70 -24.31
CA VAL A 666 4.85 -35.94 -25.75
C VAL A 666 5.18 -34.64 -26.48
N VAL A 667 6.22 -34.65 -27.30
CA VAL A 667 6.53 -33.56 -28.22
C VAL A 667 5.87 -33.86 -29.58
N PRO A 668 4.88 -33.06 -30.02
CA PRO A 668 4.19 -33.34 -31.27
C PRO A 668 5.08 -32.99 -32.48
N ALA A 669 4.83 -33.66 -33.62
CA ALA A 669 5.61 -33.46 -34.84
C ALA A 669 5.28 -32.16 -35.60
N ALA A 670 4.17 -31.50 -35.24
CA ALA A 670 3.69 -30.27 -35.86
C ALA A 670 2.99 -29.38 -34.80
N PRO A 671 2.85 -28.06 -35.06
CA PRO A 671 2.14 -27.17 -34.16
C PRO A 671 0.70 -27.64 -33.90
N PRO A 672 0.23 -27.63 -32.64
CA PRO A 672 -1.15 -27.98 -32.32
C PRO A 672 -2.12 -26.91 -32.82
N ALA A 673 -3.34 -27.32 -33.18
CA ALA A 673 -4.38 -26.40 -33.66
C ALA A 673 -5.00 -25.55 -32.53
N ASP A 674 -5.05 -26.08 -31.30
CA ASP A 674 -5.39 -25.34 -30.08
C ASP A 674 -4.08 -24.88 -29.40
N PRO A 675 -3.95 -23.61 -28.97
CA PRO A 675 -2.80 -23.15 -28.19
C PRO A 675 -2.50 -23.99 -26.93
N GLY A 676 -3.47 -24.74 -26.42
CA GLY A 676 -3.30 -25.60 -25.26
C GLY A 676 -3.30 -24.81 -23.94
N ARG A 677 -3.39 -25.53 -22.81
CA ARG A 677 -3.59 -24.92 -21.50
C ARG A 677 -2.45 -24.02 -21.06
N TYR A 678 -1.21 -24.38 -21.37
CA TYR A 678 -0.05 -23.54 -21.05
C TYR A 678 -0.10 -22.17 -21.73
N ARG A 679 -0.28 -22.13 -23.05
CA ARG A 679 -0.32 -20.85 -23.79
C ARG A 679 -1.56 -20.03 -23.42
N ARG A 680 -2.70 -20.67 -23.11
CA ARG A 680 -3.87 -19.98 -22.55
C ARG A 680 -3.59 -19.39 -21.17
N ALA A 681 -2.90 -20.10 -20.29
CA ALA A 681 -2.48 -19.57 -18.99
C ALA A 681 -1.57 -18.35 -19.13
N VAL A 682 -0.55 -18.42 -20.01
CA VAL A 682 0.34 -17.30 -20.30
C VAL A 682 -0.43 -16.11 -20.88
N HIS A 683 -1.34 -16.34 -21.84
CA HIS A 683 -2.19 -15.30 -22.42
C HIS A 683 -3.07 -14.63 -21.36
N LEU A 684 -3.76 -15.43 -20.53
CA LEU A 684 -4.59 -14.92 -19.44
C LEU A 684 -3.78 -14.03 -18.49
N LEU A 685 -2.58 -14.45 -18.08
CA LEU A 685 -1.72 -13.67 -17.19
C LEU A 685 -1.16 -12.42 -17.87
N ASN A 686 -0.85 -12.48 -19.15
CA ASN A 686 -0.43 -11.31 -19.90
C ASN A 686 -1.54 -10.26 -20.05
N ARG A 687 -2.82 -10.67 -20.05
CA ARG A 687 -3.98 -9.77 -20.21
C ARG A 687 -4.62 -9.33 -18.91
N PHE A 688 -4.66 -10.19 -17.90
CA PHE A 688 -5.21 -9.86 -16.60
C PHE A 688 -4.17 -9.48 -15.56
N ALA A 689 -3.00 -10.14 -15.52
CA ALA A 689 -1.90 -9.82 -14.59
C ALA A 689 -0.84 -8.92 -15.25
N TYR A 690 0.46 -9.12 -15.02
CA TYR A 690 1.53 -8.38 -15.73
C TYR A 690 2.42 -9.31 -16.56
N GLY A 691 2.02 -10.56 -16.73
CA GLY A 691 2.80 -11.61 -17.37
C GLY A 691 2.91 -12.88 -16.53
N PRO A 692 3.67 -13.88 -17.02
CA PRO A 692 3.70 -15.23 -16.45
C PRO A 692 4.60 -15.31 -15.21
N ASP A 693 4.26 -14.55 -14.16
CA ASP A 693 4.88 -14.71 -12.85
C ASP A 693 4.78 -16.19 -12.41
N PRO A 694 5.88 -16.80 -11.90
CA PRO A 694 5.88 -18.21 -11.54
C PRO A 694 4.76 -18.65 -10.61
N ALA A 695 4.40 -17.85 -9.60
CA ALA A 695 3.37 -18.24 -8.65
C ALA A 695 1.97 -18.21 -9.29
N GLU A 696 1.67 -17.14 -10.02
CA GLU A 696 0.39 -17.02 -10.73
C GLU A 696 0.25 -18.05 -11.85
N LEU A 697 1.32 -18.33 -12.58
CA LEU A 697 1.33 -19.36 -13.63
C LEU A 697 1.06 -20.74 -13.04
N ALA A 698 1.70 -21.09 -11.92
CA ALA A 698 1.39 -22.33 -11.22
C ALA A 698 -0.08 -22.40 -10.80
N ASP A 699 -0.62 -21.33 -10.21
CA ASP A 699 -2.01 -21.30 -9.77
C ASP A 699 -2.98 -21.46 -10.96
N VAL A 700 -2.78 -20.77 -12.08
CA VAL A 700 -3.63 -20.92 -13.28
C VAL A 700 -3.57 -22.35 -13.84
N LEU A 701 -2.37 -22.93 -13.94
CA LEU A 701 -2.18 -24.29 -14.47
C LEU A 701 -2.79 -25.38 -13.58
N LEU A 702 -2.85 -25.14 -12.26
CA LEU A 702 -3.42 -26.09 -11.31
C LEU A 702 -4.93 -25.90 -11.11
N MET A 703 -5.40 -24.65 -10.98
CA MET A 703 -6.80 -24.31 -10.72
C MET A 703 -7.66 -24.30 -12.00
N GLY A 704 -7.07 -23.92 -13.13
CA GLY A 704 -7.78 -23.59 -14.37
C GLY A 704 -7.92 -22.08 -14.56
N GLU A 705 -8.02 -21.69 -15.84
CA GLU A 705 -8.07 -20.30 -16.29
C GLU A 705 -9.24 -19.52 -15.66
N GLU A 706 -10.45 -20.04 -15.77
CA GLU A 706 -11.65 -19.38 -15.26
C GLU A 706 -11.74 -19.41 -13.72
N PRO A 707 -11.52 -20.54 -13.02
CA PRO A 707 -11.50 -20.55 -11.55
C PRO A 707 -10.48 -19.60 -10.93
N TRP A 708 -9.28 -19.52 -11.51
CA TRP A 708 -8.26 -18.58 -11.06
C TRP A 708 -8.72 -17.14 -11.22
N LEU A 709 -9.24 -16.77 -12.40
CA LEU A 709 -9.72 -15.41 -12.64
C LEU A 709 -10.88 -15.06 -11.71
N ALA A 710 -11.83 -15.98 -11.51
CA ALA A 710 -12.97 -15.79 -10.63
C ALA A 710 -12.56 -15.57 -9.16
N ASP A 711 -11.53 -16.28 -8.67
CA ASP A 711 -10.91 -16.07 -7.36
C ASP A 711 -10.32 -14.66 -7.29
N ARG A 712 -9.40 -14.32 -8.20
CA ARG A 712 -8.68 -13.04 -8.18
C ARG A 712 -9.60 -11.82 -8.28
N LEU A 713 -10.67 -11.88 -9.08
CA LEU A 713 -11.65 -10.79 -9.20
C LEU A 713 -12.61 -10.70 -8.00
N SER A 714 -12.75 -11.75 -7.18
CA SER A 714 -13.66 -11.77 -6.01
C SER A 714 -13.03 -11.28 -4.70
N ARG A 715 -11.69 -11.29 -4.65
CA ARG A 715 -10.87 -10.88 -3.51
C ARG A 715 -11.02 -9.38 -3.20
N ARG A 716 -11.00 -9.04 -1.91
CA ARG A 716 -11.26 -7.67 -1.44
C ARG A 716 -9.96 -6.89 -1.27
N GLY A 717 -10.08 -5.56 -1.13
CA GLY A 717 -8.93 -4.67 -0.92
C GLY A 717 -8.29 -4.76 0.47
N ASP A 718 -8.97 -5.42 1.40
CA ASP A 718 -8.51 -5.70 2.76
C ASP A 718 -7.94 -7.13 2.91
N ASP A 719 -7.73 -7.85 1.80
CA ASP A 719 -7.07 -9.15 1.81
C ASP A 719 -5.65 -9.03 2.42
N PRO A 720 -5.25 -9.90 3.37
CA PRO A 720 -4.02 -9.72 4.14
C PRO A 720 -2.74 -9.57 3.30
N GLY A 721 -2.62 -10.33 2.22
CA GLY A 721 -1.47 -10.25 1.31
C GLY A 721 -1.38 -8.92 0.55
N ASP A 722 -2.52 -8.35 0.16
CA ASP A 722 -2.57 -7.05 -0.54
C ASP A 722 -2.28 -5.90 0.43
N VAL A 723 -2.87 -5.95 1.63
CA VAL A 723 -2.58 -5.00 2.71
C VAL A 723 -1.10 -5.05 3.11
N ASN A 724 -0.49 -6.24 3.15
CA ASN A 724 0.93 -6.39 3.42
C ASN A 724 1.79 -5.71 2.33
N ALA A 725 1.49 -5.95 1.05
CA ALA A 725 2.22 -5.33 -0.06
C ALA A 725 2.09 -3.80 -0.04
N LEU A 726 0.90 -3.28 0.24
CA LEU A 726 0.66 -1.83 0.37
C LEU A 726 1.40 -1.24 1.57
N THR A 727 1.36 -1.92 2.72
CA THR A 727 2.07 -1.50 3.95
C THR A 727 3.58 -1.45 3.72
N GLN A 728 4.13 -2.46 3.03
CA GLN A 728 5.54 -2.51 2.66
C GLN A 728 5.91 -1.33 1.75
N ALA A 729 5.08 -1.01 0.75
CA ALA A 729 5.27 0.16 -0.10
C ALA A 729 5.28 1.48 0.70
N CYS A 730 4.37 1.64 1.67
CA CYS A 730 4.31 2.82 2.55
C CYS A 730 5.47 2.89 3.57
N ILE A 731 6.07 1.76 3.95
CA ILE A 731 7.27 1.69 4.80
C ILE A 731 8.50 2.19 4.04
N VAL A 732 8.67 1.73 2.79
CA VAL A 732 9.79 2.11 1.93
C VAL A 732 9.66 3.55 1.45
N PHE A 733 8.47 3.95 1.01
CA PHE A 733 8.14 5.31 0.57
C PHE A 733 7.27 5.97 1.64
N ASN A 734 7.91 6.52 2.66
CA ASN A 734 7.25 7.03 3.87
C ASN A 734 6.86 8.51 3.82
N GLY A 735 7.30 9.26 2.80
CA GLY A 735 7.00 10.67 2.61
C GLY A 735 5.55 10.88 2.17
N GLN A 736 4.67 11.24 3.10
CA GLN A 736 3.23 11.28 2.85
C GLN A 736 2.82 12.21 1.70
N ASN A 737 3.56 13.30 1.50
CA ASN A 737 3.23 14.37 0.54
C ASN A 737 4.28 14.49 -0.59
N GLY A 738 5.10 13.46 -0.82
CA GLY A 738 6.05 13.46 -1.93
C GLY A 738 5.41 12.83 -3.16
N ALA A 739 5.41 13.54 -4.30
CA ALA A 739 4.77 13.03 -5.53
C ALA A 739 5.44 11.72 -5.97
N TYR A 740 6.77 11.71 -5.91
CA TYR A 740 7.59 10.54 -6.15
C TYR A 740 7.26 9.37 -5.22
N ASP A 741 7.02 9.62 -3.94
CA ASP A 741 6.63 8.58 -2.99
C ASP A 741 5.25 7.99 -3.31
N VAL A 742 4.26 8.82 -3.67
CA VAL A 742 2.92 8.35 -4.05
C VAL A 742 2.97 7.48 -5.30
N MET A 743 3.67 7.94 -6.34
CA MET A 743 3.88 7.16 -7.56
C MET A 743 4.66 5.86 -7.28
N ALA A 744 5.70 5.91 -6.45
CA ALA A 744 6.54 4.76 -6.15
C ALA A 744 5.83 3.72 -5.27
N ARG A 745 4.90 4.15 -4.40
CA ARG A 745 4.02 3.24 -3.65
C ARG A 745 3.17 2.40 -4.59
N ASP A 746 2.52 3.03 -5.57
CA ASP A 746 1.70 2.32 -6.56
C ASP A 746 2.53 1.33 -7.38
N ALA A 747 3.67 1.78 -7.90
CA ALA A 747 4.58 0.91 -8.65
C ALA A 747 5.07 -0.27 -7.80
N MET A 748 5.41 -0.03 -6.52
CA MET A 748 5.88 -1.08 -5.61
C MET A 748 4.75 -2.05 -5.22
N HIS A 749 3.54 -1.56 -4.99
CA HIS A 749 2.36 -2.39 -4.74
C HIS A 749 2.09 -3.33 -5.93
N ALA A 750 2.12 -2.84 -7.17
CA ALA A 750 1.98 -3.67 -8.37
C ALA A 750 3.08 -4.75 -8.50
N CYS A 751 4.30 -4.44 -8.08
CA CYS A 751 5.41 -5.40 -8.06
C CYS A 751 5.24 -6.51 -6.99
N LEU A 752 4.57 -6.22 -5.88
CA LEU A 752 4.55 -7.10 -4.69
C LEU A 752 3.22 -7.79 -4.42
N THR A 753 2.11 -7.26 -4.92
CA THR A 753 0.77 -7.79 -4.65
C THR A 753 0.63 -9.25 -5.09
N PRO A 754 -0.02 -10.11 -4.27
CA PRO A 754 -0.42 -11.46 -4.66
C PRO A 754 -1.72 -11.48 -5.49
N ASN A 755 -2.28 -10.31 -5.86
CA ASN A 755 -3.45 -10.21 -6.73
C ASN A 755 -3.21 -9.20 -7.86
N PRO A 756 -2.31 -9.50 -8.81
CA PRO A 756 -1.99 -8.59 -9.90
C PRO A 756 -3.17 -8.32 -10.84
N ALA A 757 -4.14 -9.25 -10.94
CA ALA A 757 -5.33 -9.06 -11.76
C ALA A 757 -6.20 -7.90 -11.26
N ARG A 758 -6.37 -7.82 -9.94
CA ARG A 758 -7.08 -6.72 -9.30
C ARG A 758 -6.30 -5.42 -9.44
N THR A 759 -5.00 -5.41 -9.16
CA THR A 759 -4.19 -4.18 -9.24
C THR A 759 -4.15 -3.60 -10.66
N ARG A 760 -4.10 -4.47 -11.69
CA ARG A 760 -4.24 -4.03 -13.08
C ARG A 760 -5.60 -3.42 -13.37
N PHE A 761 -6.68 -4.05 -12.89
CA PHE A 761 -8.02 -3.48 -13.02
C PHE A 761 -8.12 -2.11 -12.35
N VAL A 762 -7.61 -1.95 -11.11
CA VAL A 762 -7.64 -0.64 -10.43
C VAL A 762 -6.82 0.39 -11.22
N ARG A 763 -5.72 0.01 -11.86
CA ARG A 763 -4.98 0.91 -12.77
C ARG A 763 -5.79 1.30 -14.02
N TRP A 764 -6.58 0.37 -14.57
CA TRP A 764 -7.54 0.71 -15.64
C TRP A 764 -8.60 1.69 -15.14
N VAL A 765 -9.06 1.56 -13.90
CA VAL A 765 -9.99 2.52 -13.26
C VAL A 765 -9.35 3.89 -13.10
N ASP A 766 -8.11 3.97 -12.59
CA ASP A 766 -7.36 5.23 -12.48
C ASP A 766 -7.19 5.90 -13.85
N ASN A 767 -6.92 5.11 -14.90
CA ASN A 767 -6.81 5.62 -16.26
C ASN A 767 -8.16 6.05 -16.85
N HIS A 768 -9.25 5.36 -16.49
CA HIS A 768 -10.60 5.69 -16.94
C HIS A 768 -11.12 6.97 -16.28
N PHE A 769 -10.80 7.19 -15.01
CA PHE A 769 -11.14 8.39 -14.24
C PHE A 769 -9.90 9.26 -14.01
N SER A 770 -9.13 9.49 -15.08
CA SER A 770 -7.81 10.12 -14.99
C SER A 770 -7.87 11.52 -14.37
N THR A 771 -7.09 11.69 -13.31
CA THR A 771 -6.82 12.96 -12.63
C THR A 771 -5.33 13.30 -12.77
N TRP A 772 -4.99 14.58 -12.62
CA TRP A 772 -3.61 15.04 -12.78
C TRP A 772 -2.99 15.42 -11.45
N ILE A 773 -2.01 14.64 -10.99
CA ILE A 773 -1.37 14.82 -9.67
C ILE A 773 -0.87 16.25 -9.42
N ARG A 774 -0.44 16.96 -10.48
CA ARG A 774 0.04 18.35 -10.36
C ARG A 774 -1.07 19.38 -10.13
N LYS A 775 -2.34 19.04 -10.41
CA LYS A 775 -3.53 19.85 -10.08
C LYS A 775 -4.22 19.36 -8.80
N THR A 776 -4.14 18.06 -8.50
CA THR A 776 -4.89 17.42 -7.40
C THR A 776 -4.14 17.29 -6.07
N GLN A 777 -2.82 17.49 -6.09
CA GLN A 777 -1.91 17.28 -4.96
C GLN A 777 -1.76 15.80 -4.56
N GLU A 778 -0.56 15.47 -4.12
CA GLU A 778 -0.05 14.11 -3.97
C GLU A 778 -0.84 13.29 -2.93
N ARG A 779 -1.18 13.92 -1.80
CA ARG A 779 -1.93 13.26 -0.71
C ARG A 779 -3.35 12.90 -1.17
N ASN A 780 -4.01 13.77 -1.93
CA ASN A 780 -5.37 13.50 -2.39
C ASN A 780 -5.38 12.40 -3.46
N GLU A 781 -4.41 12.44 -4.39
CA GLU A 781 -4.22 11.40 -5.40
C GLU A 781 -4.04 10.02 -4.76
N TRP A 782 -3.26 9.96 -3.67
CA TRP A 782 -3.08 8.72 -2.91
C TRP A 782 -4.37 8.22 -2.25
N GLU A 783 -5.21 9.11 -1.70
CA GLU A 783 -6.48 8.69 -1.09
C GLU A 783 -7.52 8.27 -2.14
N GLU A 784 -7.52 8.89 -3.33
CA GLU A 784 -8.32 8.44 -4.47
C GLU A 784 -7.89 7.03 -4.92
N ARG A 785 -6.58 6.83 -5.15
CA ARG A 785 -5.99 5.52 -5.47
C ARG A 785 -6.34 4.47 -4.43
N ARG A 786 -6.24 4.82 -3.14
CA ARG A 786 -6.61 3.93 -2.03
C ARG A 786 -8.11 3.59 -2.04
N THR A 787 -8.97 4.54 -2.39
CA THR A 787 -10.42 4.32 -2.49
C THR A 787 -10.73 3.30 -3.60
N PHE A 788 -10.15 3.46 -4.79
CA PHE A 788 -10.29 2.47 -5.85
C PHE A 788 -9.65 1.13 -5.48
N THR A 789 -8.52 1.15 -4.77
CA THR A 789 -7.88 -0.06 -4.23
C THR A 789 -8.72 -0.73 -3.15
N MET A 790 -9.61 -0.06 -2.43
CA MET A 790 -10.53 -0.72 -1.50
C MET A 790 -11.71 -1.33 -2.25
N LEU A 791 -12.26 -0.62 -3.23
CA LEU A 791 -13.36 -1.09 -4.08
C LEU A 791 -12.98 -2.31 -4.92
N GLY A 792 -11.80 -2.29 -5.56
CA GLY A 792 -11.38 -3.33 -6.49
C GLY A 792 -12.33 -3.44 -7.68
N VAL A 793 -12.66 -4.68 -8.06
CA VAL A 793 -13.55 -4.99 -9.20
C VAL A 793 -15.02 -4.85 -8.78
N ALA A 794 -15.42 -3.63 -8.45
CA ALA A 794 -16.77 -3.30 -8.02
C ALA A 794 -17.72 -3.06 -9.22
N PRO A 795 -19.05 -3.06 -9.00
CA PRO A 795 -19.99 -2.59 -9.99
C PRO A 795 -19.64 -1.18 -10.49
N PHE A 796 -19.80 -0.90 -11.78
CA PHE A 796 -19.39 0.36 -12.39
C PHE A 796 -20.00 1.60 -11.70
N ARG A 797 -21.25 1.48 -11.22
CA ARG A 797 -21.90 2.56 -10.45
C ARG A 797 -21.13 2.96 -9.18
N ASP A 798 -20.42 2.03 -8.56
CA ASP A 798 -19.67 2.28 -7.32
C ASP A 798 -18.34 2.95 -7.62
N LEU A 799 -17.70 2.57 -8.73
CA LEU A 799 -16.49 3.24 -9.23
C LEU A 799 -16.80 4.65 -9.72
N LEU A 800 -17.88 4.82 -10.49
CA LEU A 800 -18.36 6.14 -10.91
C LEU A 800 -18.72 6.99 -9.70
N GLY A 801 -19.44 6.44 -8.72
CA GLY A 801 -19.75 7.11 -7.47
C GLY A 801 -18.50 7.56 -6.72
N ALA A 802 -17.50 6.69 -6.59
CA ALA A 802 -16.23 7.02 -5.94
C ALA A 802 -15.46 8.12 -6.67
N SER A 803 -15.38 8.06 -8.00
CA SER A 803 -14.77 9.13 -8.81
C SER A 803 -15.55 10.45 -8.67
N SER A 804 -16.87 10.43 -8.75
CA SER A 804 -17.68 11.65 -8.67
C SER A 804 -17.69 12.31 -7.29
N HIS A 805 -17.36 11.56 -6.24
CA HIS A 805 -17.13 12.08 -4.90
C HIS A 805 -15.65 12.29 -4.59
N SER A 806 -14.75 12.02 -5.53
CA SER A 806 -13.32 12.19 -5.32
C SER A 806 -12.97 13.68 -5.31
N PRO A 807 -12.27 14.17 -4.27
CA PRO A 807 -11.77 15.54 -4.27
C PRO A 807 -10.83 15.83 -5.46
N CYS A 808 -10.07 14.83 -5.91
CA CYS A 808 -9.21 14.95 -7.09
C CYS A 808 -10.03 15.29 -8.32
N MET A 809 -11.06 14.49 -8.62
CA MET A 809 -11.93 14.69 -9.78
C MET A 809 -12.66 16.03 -9.73
N LEU A 810 -13.21 16.40 -8.56
CA LEU A 810 -13.95 17.65 -8.39
C LEU A 810 -13.08 18.90 -8.59
N VAL A 811 -11.85 18.89 -8.10
CA VAL A 811 -10.90 20.00 -8.31
C VAL A 811 -10.35 19.96 -9.73
N TYR A 812 -10.03 18.79 -10.25
CA TYR A 812 -9.42 18.63 -11.56
C TYR A 812 -10.32 19.18 -12.68
N LEU A 813 -11.62 18.98 -12.59
CA LEU A 813 -12.61 19.48 -13.56
C LEU A 813 -13.37 20.72 -13.09
N ASP A 814 -12.86 21.40 -12.06
CA ASP A 814 -13.35 22.68 -11.53
C ASP A 814 -14.84 22.64 -11.09
N GLN A 815 -15.33 21.46 -10.71
CA GLN A 815 -16.68 21.24 -10.18
C GLN A 815 -16.86 21.89 -8.81
N SER A 816 -15.80 21.96 -8.00
CA SER A 816 -15.83 22.62 -6.68
C SER A 816 -16.19 24.11 -6.72
N ASN A 817 -16.10 24.72 -7.91
CA ASN A 817 -16.48 26.11 -8.18
C ASN A 817 -17.81 26.22 -8.97
N SER A 818 -18.59 25.14 -9.10
CA SER A 818 -19.86 25.11 -9.83
C SER A 818 -21.04 25.34 -8.88
N PHE A 819 -21.68 26.50 -8.99
CA PHE A 819 -22.82 26.91 -8.15
C PHE A 819 -24.05 27.22 -9.00
N ALA A 820 -25.24 27.16 -8.40
CA ALA A 820 -26.50 27.43 -9.10
C ALA A 820 -26.52 28.75 -9.91
N ARG A 821 -25.82 29.78 -9.43
CA ARG A 821 -25.72 31.11 -10.06
C ARG A 821 -24.39 31.37 -10.79
N ALA A 822 -23.45 30.44 -10.73
CA ALA A 822 -22.14 30.51 -11.38
C ALA A 822 -21.79 29.10 -11.87
N LEU A 823 -22.47 28.70 -12.96
CA LEU A 823 -22.43 27.34 -13.46
C LEU A 823 -21.11 27.06 -14.18
N ASN A 824 -20.48 25.94 -13.85
CA ASN A 824 -19.40 25.35 -14.64
C ASN A 824 -19.87 24.02 -15.24
N GLU A 825 -19.85 23.92 -16.57
CA GLU A 825 -20.32 22.74 -17.31
C GLU A 825 -19.22 21.68 -17.55
N ASN A 826 -17.96 21.99 -17.26
CA ASN A 826 -16.82 21.14 -17.63
C ASN A 826 -16.98 19.71 -17.10
N TYR A 827 -17.20 19.54 -15.78
CA TYR A 827 -17.38 18.20 -15.21
C TYR A 827 -18.59 17.46 -15.79
N ALA A 828 -19.71 18.15 -16.01
CA ALA A 828 -20.91 17.57 -16.60
C ALA A 828 -20.68 17.10 -18.05
N ARG A 829 -19.83 17.81 -18.82
CA ARG A 829 -19.42 17.38 -20.16
C ARG A 829 -18.53 16.15 -20.09
N GLU A 830 -17.46 16.20 -19.30
CA GLU A 830 -16.48 15.11 -19.25
C GLU A 830 -17.06 13.82 -18.66
N ILE A 831 -17.95 13.91 -17.65
CA ILE A 831 -18.60 12.71 -17.11
C ILE A 831 -19.48 12.02 -18.17
N LEU A 832 -20.11 12.77 -19.08
CA LEU A 832 -20.88 12.23 -20.21
C LEU A 832 -19.94 11.66 -21.27
N GLU A 833 -18.96 12.45 -21.71
CA GLU A 833 -18.12 12.18 -22.87
C GLU A 833 -17.04 11.12 -22.63
N LEU A 834 -16.33 11.21 -21.51
CA LEU A 834 -15.11 10.43 -21.26
C LEU A 834 -15.30 9.29 -20.26
N HIS A 835 -16.27 9.42 -19.37
CA HIS A 835 -16.47 8.48 -18.26
C HIS A 835 -17.73 7.63 -18.40
N THR A 836 -18.75 8.04 -19.15
CA THR A 836 -20.02 7.29 -19.20
C THR A 836 -20.53 7.02 -20.60
N VAL A 837 -21.41 7.83 -21.16
CA VAL A 837 -22.14 7.50 -22.39
C VAL A 837 -21.27 7.59 -23.66
N GLY A 838 -20.10 8.20 -23.59
CA GLY A 838 -19.22 8.43 -24.72
C GLY A 838 -19.63 9.64 -25.55
N VAL A 839 -18.69 10.19 -26.34
CA VAL A 839 -18.92 11.34 -27.24
C VAL A 839 -20.09 11.10 -28.21
N HIS A 840 -20.33 9.86 -28.62
CA HIS A 840 -21.43 9.46 -29.49
C HIS A 840 -22.63 8.86 -28.72
N GLY A 841 -22.72 9.12 -27.42
CA GLY A 841 -23.70 8.53 -26.50
C GLY A 841 -25.14 9.02 -26.65
N GLY A 842 -25.37 10.02 -27.51
CA GLY A 842 -26.71 10.54 -27.84
C GLY A 842 -27.23 11.63 -26.90
N TYR A 843 -26.38 12.23 -26.06
CA TYR A 843 -26.74 13.38 -25.23
C TYR A 843 -26.71 14.68 -26.06
N THR A 844 -27.39 15.71 -25.55
CA THR A 844 -27.44 17.05 -26.16
C THR A 844 -26.73 18.08 -25.27
N GLN A 845 -26.44 19.27 -25.80
CA GLN A 845 -25.95 20.38 -24.99
C GLN A 845 -26.92 20.73 -23.83
N ALA A 846 -28.23 20.53 -24.02
CA ALA A 846 -29.21 20.74 -22.95
C ALA A 846 -29.08 19.71 -21.81
N ASP A 847 -28.66 18.48 -22.11
CA ASP A 847 -28.36 17.47 -21.11
C ASP A 847 -27.09 17.83 -20.31
N VAL A 848 -26.06 18.37 -20.98
CA VAL A 848 -24.84 18.89 -20.33
C VAL A 848 -25.20 19.98 -19.32
N THR A 849 -25.93 21.01 -19.75
CA THR A 849 -26.34 22.12 -18.87
C THR A 849 -27.24 21.63 -17.72
N SER A 850 -28.17 20.71 -18.00
CA SER A 850 -29.07 20.16 -16.97
C SER A 850 -28.31 19.34 -15.93
N LEU A 851 -27.35 18.52 -16.35
CA LEU A 851 -26.50 17.76 -15.44
C LEU A 851 -25.60 18.69 -14.61
N ALA A 852 -25.02 19.72 -15.23
CA ALA A 852 -24.22 20.72 -14.52
C ALA A 852 -25.04 21.36 -13.38
N HIS A 853 -26.29 21.75 -13.66
CA HIS A 853 -27.18 22.29 -12.63
C HIS A 853 -27.48 21.28 -11.53
N LEU A 854 -27.78 20.03 -11.87
CA LEU A 854 -28.04 18.98 -10.88
C LEU A 854 -26.84 18.74 -9.95
N LEU A 855 -25.60 18.86 -10.46
CA LEU A 855 -24.36 18.64 -9.72
C LEU A 855 -23.87 19.85 -8.91
N THR A 856 -24.43 21.06 -9.10
CA THR A 856 -23.99 22.27 -8.38
C THR A 856 -23.96 22.07 -6.85
N GLY A 857 -23.02 22.70 -6.15
CA GLY A 857 -22.86 22.52 -4.70
C GLY A 857 -22.18 21.21 -4.28
N TRP A 858 -21.86 20.29 -5.20
CA TRP A 858 -20.85 19.25 -4.98
C TRP A 858 -19.47 19.90 -5.00
N MET A 859 -18.74 19.80 -3.89
CA MET A 859 -17.52 20.56 -3.72
C MET A 859 -16.51 19.86 -2.82
N THR A 860 -15.34 20.48 -2.71
CA THR A 860 -14.30 20.08 -1.77
C THR A 860 -14.19 21.09 -0.64
N SER A 861 -14.03 20.63 0.58
CA SER A 861 -13.61 21.48 1.70
C SER A 861 -12.21 21.09 2.15
N ASN A 862 -11.43 22.08 2.55
CA ASN A 862 -10.14 21.90 3.20
C ASN A 862 -10.39 21.86 4.71
N GLU A 863 -10.33 20.71 5.35
CA GLU A 863 -10.64 20.60 6.79
C GLU A 863 -9.42 20.19 7.61
N GLY A 864 -9.32 20.80 8.79
CA GLY A 864 -8.33 20.47 9.81
C GLY A 864 -8.43 19.04 10.30
N ASP A 865 -7.31 18.32 10.37
CA ASP A 865 -7.23 16.98 10.98
C ASP A 865 -6.64 16.99 12.41
N GLY A 866 -6.28 18.18 12.92
CA GLY A 866 -5.73 18.37 14.25
C GLY A 866 -4.31 17.83 14.45
N GLN A 867 -3.64 17.36 13.39
CA GLN A 867 -2.31 16.76 13.48
C GLN A 867 -1.20 17.82 13.40
N SER A 868 -0.12 17.58 14.14
CA SER A 868 1.07 18.44 14.10
C SER A 868 2.07 18.03 13.01
N GLY A 869 2.42 19.01 12.18
CA GLY A 869 3.51 18.92 11.20
C GLY A 869 3.16 18.29 9.85
N GLY A 870 1.89 18.02 9.54
CA GLY A 870 1.43 17.62 8.20
C GLY A 870 0.82 18.78 7.38
N PRO A 871 0.32 18.53 6.15
CA PRO A 871 -0.66 19.42 5.53
C PRO A 871 -1.83 19.49 6.48
N LEU A 872 -2.06 20.68 7.04
CA LEU A 872 -3.03 20.91 8.10
C LEU A 872 -4.46 20.65 7.64
N LEU A 873 -4.67 20.72 6.33
CA LEU A 873 -5.96 20.58 5.70
C LEU A 873 -5.93 19.42 4.71
N GLN A 874 -7.01 18.64 4.72
CA GLN A 874 -7.24 17.60 3.73
C GLN A 874 -8.47 17.95 2.90
N TRP A 875 -8.44 17.65 1.61
CA TRP A 875 -9.62 17.83 0.76
C TRP A 875 -10.62 16.73 1.05
N THR A 876 -11.83 17.12 1.40
CA THR A 876 -12.94 16.21 1.66
C THR A 876 -14.10 16.57 0.75
N PHE A 877 -14.74 15.55 0.18
CA PHE A 877 -16.04 15.75 -0.46
C PHE A 877 -17.04 16.36 0.52
N ARG A 878 -17.71 17.43 0.08
CA ARG A 878 -18.82 18.07 0.76
C ARG A 878 -19.93 18.43 -0.23
N PHE A 879 -21.15 18.53 0.31
CA PHE A 879 -22.31 19.00 -0.42
C PHE A 879 -22.97 20.12 0.36
N ASP A 880 -23.20 21.26 -0.30
CA ASP A 880 -23.96 22.38 0.27
C ASP A 880 -25.25 22.60 -0.52
N PRO A 881 -26.43 22.29 0.05
CA PRO A 881 -27.70 22.44 -0.67
C PRO A 881 -28.03 23.91 -0.98
N ASN A 882 -27.46 24.90 -0.28
CA ASN A 882 -27.68 26.31 -0.59
C ASN A 882 -26.98 26.75 -1.88
N LEU A 883 -25.95 26.01 -2.29
CA LEU A 883 -25.19 26.23 -3.53
C LEU A 883 -25.73 25.40 -4.70
N ASN A 884 -26.61 24.43 -4.43
CA ASN A 884 -27.25 23.59 -5.43
C ASN A 884 -28.50 24.24 -6.06
N ASP A 885 -28.66 24.11 -7.37
CA ASP A 885 -29.81 24.64 -8.12
C ASP A 885 -31.08 23.83 -7.84
N ASP A 886 -32.07 24.42 -7.19
CA ASP A 886 -33.28 23.73 -6.76
C ASP A 886 -34.34 23.49 -7.85
N ARG A 887 -34.18 24.11 -9.03
CA ARG A 887 -35.22 24.16 -10.06
C ARG A 887 -35.48 22.79 -10.71
N PRO A 888 -36.64 22.62 -11.38
CA PRO A 888 -36.88 21.44 -12.20
C PRO A 888 -35.94 21.38 -13.41
N HIS A 889 -35.46 20.17 -13.73
CA HIS A 889 -34.56 19.92 -14.87
C HIS A 889 -35.02 18.69 -15.66
N ARG A 890 -34.59 18.59 -16.92
CA ARG A 890 -34.83 17.41 -17.76
C ARG A 890 -33.50 16.87 -18.26
N PHE A 891 -33.22 15.60 -17.96
CA PHE A 891 -31.95 14.97 -18.27
C PHE A 891 -32.21 13.57 -18.83
N PHE A 892 -31.71 13.27 -20.04
CA PHE A 892 -32.00 12.05 -20.80
C PHE A 892 -33.49 11.71 -20.86
N GLY A 893 -34.32 12.74 -21.04
CA GLY A 893 -35.76 12.60 -21.11
C GLY A 893 -36.47 12.37 -19.77
N MET A 894 -35.74 12.14 -18.67
CA MET A 894 -36.30 12.05 -17.32
C MET A 894 -36.49 13.45 -16.70
N THR A 895 -37.59 13.63 -15.98
CA THR A 895 -37.90 14.88 -15.28
C THR A 895 -37.43 14.79 -13.84
N PHE A 896 -36.60 15.77 -13.45
CA PHE A 896 -36.18 16.02 -12.09
C PHE A 896 -37.01 17.17 -11.54
N PRO A 897 -37.90 16.96 -10.56
CA PRO A 897 -38.75 18.03 -10.02
C PRO A 897 -37.94 19.03 -9.19
N LYS A 898 -38.60 20.14 -8.83
CA LYS A 898 -38.07 21.07 -7.82
C LYS A 898 -37.84 20.32 -6.50
N ALA A 899 -36.70 20.55 -5.85
CA ALA A 899 -36.31 19.83 -4.63
C ALA A 899 -35.99 20.78 -3.45
N GLY A 900 -36.53 20.45 -2.27
CA GLY A 900 -36.10 21.04 -1.00
C GLY A 900 -34.67 20.64 -0.65
N PRO A 901 -33.98 21.38 0.26
CA PRO A 901 -32.58 21.14 0.62
C PRO A 901 -32.23 19.68 0.92
N GLU A 902 -33.11 18.98 1.65
CA GLU A 902 -32.97 17.58 2.06
C GLU A 902 -32.97 16.58 0.88
N ALA A 903 -33.62 16.91 -0.24
CA ALA A 903 -33.73 16.01 -1.40
C ALA A 903 -32.71 16.33 -2.51
N ARG A 904 -32.00 17.46 -2.43
CA ARG A 904 -31.10 17.93 -3.50
C ARG A 904 -29.89 17.04 -3.72
N TYR A 905 -29.31 16.49 -2.64
CA TYR A 905 -28.18 15.56 -2.76
C TYR A 905 -28.58 14.27 -3.48
N ASP A 906 -29.69 13.65 -3.05
CA ASP A 906 -30.22 12.42 -3.66
C ASP A 906 -30.63 12.62 -5.12
N ARG A 907 -31.07 13.82 -5.46
CA ARG A 907 -31.40 14.20 -6.84
C ARG A 907 -30.16 14.20 -7.74
N ALA A 908 -29.04 14.73 -7.26
CA ALA A 908 -27.76 14.71 -7.98
C ALA A 908 -27.20 13.28 -8.10
N ARG A 909 -27.26 12.51 -7.00
CA ARG A 909 -26.88 11.08 -6.99
C ARG A 909 -27.69 10.26 -7.98
N LEU A 910 -29.00 10.49 -8.06
CA LEU A 910 -29.87 9.84 -9.04
C LEU A 910 -29.41 10.10 -10.48
N ALA A 911 -28.98 11.32 -10.81
CA ALA A 911 -28.47 11.62 -12.15
C ALA A 911 -27.22 10.79 -12.50
N VAL A 912 -26.27 10.66 -11.55
CA VAL A 912 -25.07 9.81 -11.71
C VAL A 912 -25.45 8.33 -11.81
N GLU A 913 -26.41 7.86 -11.01
CA GLU A 913 -26.91 6.48 -11.07
C GLU A 913 -27.54 6.17 -12.43
N LEU A 914 -28.31 7.10 -13.01
CA LEU A 914 -28.88 6.94 -14.36
C LEU A 914 -27.79 6.80 -15.42
N LEU A 915 -26.71 7.58 -15.33
CA LEU A 915 -25.57 7.45 -16.23
C LEU A 915 -24.91 6.09 -16.13
N ALA A 916 -24.69 5.58 -14.92
CA ALA A 916 -24.09 4.26 -14.72
C ALA A 916 -24.93 3.11 -15.31
N ALA A 917 -26.26 3.28 -15.44
CA ALA A 917 -27.16 2.29 -16.05
C ALA A 917 -27.38 2.46 -17.54
N HIS A 918 -26.94 3.56 -18.13
CA HIS A 918 -27.35 3.88 -19.49
C HIS A 918 -26.79 2.84 -20.48
N PRO A 919 -27.56 2.37 -21.48
CA PRO A 919 -27.05 1.41 -22.47
C PRO A 919 -25.81 1.90 -23.24
N SER A 920 -25.72 3.21 -23.52
CA SER A 920 -24.50 3.78 -24.10
C SER A 920 -23.30 3.66 -23.16
N THR A 921 -23.50 3.80 -21.84
CA THR A 921 -22.44 3.59 -20.83
C THR A 921 -21.98 2.15 -20.81
N ALA A 922 -22.92 1.19 -20.83
CA ALA A 922 -22.59 -0.23 -20.92
C ALA A 922 -21.72 -0.52 -22.16
N THR A 923 -22.12 0.02 -23.32
CA THR A 923 -21.38 -0.13 -24.59
C THR A 923 -19.99 0.52 -24.51
N PHE A 924 -19.92 1.77 -24.03
CA PHE A 924 -18.68 2.54 -23.94
C PHE A 924 -17.68 1.88 -22.99
N VAL A 925 -18.09 1.57 -21.75
CA VAL A 925 -17.25 0.92 -20.75
C VAL A 925 -16.78 -0.44 -21.25
N CYS A 926 -17.68 -1.27 -21.80
CA CYS A 926 -17.30 -2.58 -22.33
C CYS A 926 -16.33 -2.45 -23.51
N SER A 927 -16.50 -1.46 -24.40
CA SER A 927 -15.55 -1.23 -25.49
C SER A 927 -14.15 -0.88 -24.97
N LYS A 928 -14.03 -0.07 -23.91
CA LYS A 928 -12.74 0.24 -23.27
C LYS A 928 -12.14 -0.99 -22.58
N LEU A 929 -12.95 -1.88 -22.01
CA LEU A 929 -12.47 -3.13 -21.42
C LEU A 929 -11.99 -4.12 -22.49
N VAL A 930 -12.72 -4.26 -23.60
CA VAL A 930 -12.28 -5.07 -24.76
C VAL A 930 -10.98 -4.52 -25.33
N ALA A 931 -10.90 -3.20 -25.50
CA ALA A 931 -9.70 -2.48 -25.90
C ALA A 931 -8.51 -2.73 -24.97
N HIS A 932 -8.73 -2.81 -23.65
CA HIS A 932 -7.66 -3.00 -22.68
C HIS A 932 -7.19 -4.45 -22.57
N TYR A 933 -8.12 -5.40 -22.48
CA TYR A 933 -7.86 -6.80 -22.14
C TYR A 933 -7.74 -7.72 -23.36
N ALA A 934 -8.46 -7.45 -24.45
CA ALA A 934 -8.55 -8.37 -25.59
C ALA A 934 -7.81 -7.88 -26.83
N ALA A 935 -8.31 -6.82 -27.50
CA ALA A 935 -7.87 -6.41 -28.82
C ALA A 935 -8.10 -4.92 -29.07
N TRP A 936 -7.25 -4.31 -29.90
CA TRP A 936 -7.43 -2.94 -30.41
C TRP A 936 -7.51 -2.96 -31.95
N PRO A 937 -8.49 -2.29 -32.59
CA PRO A 937 -9.65 -1.65 -31.97
C PRO A 937 -10.56 -2.68 -31.29
N ALA A 938 -11.47 -2.21 -30.42
CA ALA A 938 -12.39 -3.10 -29.72
C ALA A 938 -13.32 -3.82 -30.70
N ASP A 939 -13.45 -5.14 -30.56
CA ASP A 939 -14.34 -5.96 -31.39
C ASP A 939 -15.82 -5.60 -31.11
N PRO A 940 -16.61 -5.19 -32.13
CA PRO A 940 -18.00 -4.77 -31.92
C PRO A 940 -18.92 -5.88 -31.41
N GLU A 941 -18.72 -7.12 -31.85
CA GLU A 941 -19.55 -8.28 -31.45
C GLU A 941 -19.31 -8.59 -29.96
N MET A 942 -18.04 -8.76 -29.56
CA MET A 942 -17.68 -8.94 -28.16
C MET A 942 -18.17 -7.77 -27.29
N THR A 943 -18.02 -6.53 -27.77
CA THR A 943 -18.49 -5.34 -27.05
C THR A 943 -20.00 -5.40 -26.79
N ALA A 944 -20.80 -5.78 -27.80
CA ALA A 944 -22.24 -5.91 -27.66
C ALA A 944 -22.65 -7.00 -26.66
N ASP A 945 -21.97 -8.16 -26.69
CA ASP A 945 -22.21 -9.24 -25.75
C ASP A 945 -21.87 -8.87 -24.30
N LEU A 946 -20.74 -8.19 -24.10
CA LEU A 946 -20.33 -7.73 -22.77
C LEU A 946 -21.24 -6.60 -22.26
N ALA A 947 -21.70 -5.69 -23.13
CA ALA A 947 -22.66 -4.66 -22.76
C ALA A 947 -24.01 -5.25 -22.33
N ARG A 948 -24.43 -6.37 -22.92
CA ARG A 948 -25.61 -7.11 -22.48
C ARG A 948 -25.40 -7.70 -21.08
N VAL A 949 -24.25 -8.33 -20.81
CA VAL A 949 -23.90 -8.82 -19.46
C VAL A 949 -23.91 -7.67 -18.45
N PHE A 950 -23.29 -6.54 -18.80
CA PHE A 950 -23.29 -5.34 -17.96
C PHE A 950 -24.72 -4.90 -17.59
N LEU A 951 -25.63 -4.86 -18.54
CA LEU A 951 -27.03 -4.45 -18.29
C LEU A 951 -27.81 -5.50 -17.48
N GLU A 952 -27.59 -6.79 -17.73
CA GLU A 952 -28.22 -7.90 -17.01
C GLU A 952 -27.76 -7.98 -15.54
N THR A 953 -26.53 -7.57 -15.25
CA THR A 953 -25.92 -7.64 -13.90
C THR A 953 -25.86 -6.30 -13.18
N ASP A 954 -26.57 -5.27 -13.66
CA ASP A 954 -26.59 -3.92 -13.09
C ASP A 954 -25.18 -3.29 -12.97
N GLY A 955 -24.33 -3.56 -13.96
CA GLY A 955 -22.98 -3.03 -14.09
C GLY A 955 -21.91 -3.79 -13.31
N ASP A 956 -22.14 -5.06 -12.92
CA ASP A 956 -21.13 -5.89 -12.26
C ASP A 956 -19.94 -6.16 -13.20
N LEU A 957 -18.83 -5.44 -12.97
CA LEU A 957 -17.63 -5.55 -13.78
C LEU A 957 -16.88 -6.87 -13.58
N ARG A 958 -17.08 -7.57 -12.45
CA ARG A 958 -16.55 -8.92 -12.28
C ARG A 958 -17.24 -9.89 -13.24
N ALA A 959 -18.56 -9.80 -13.35
CA ALA A 959 -19.31 -10.61 -14.31
C ALA A 959 -18.91 -10.32 -15.76
N VAL A 960 -18.71 -9.03 -16.09
CA VAL A 960 -18.25 -8.60 -17.43
C VAL A 960 -16.86 -9.16 -17.76
N LEU A 961 -15.89 -9.04 -16.84
CA LEU A 961 -14.53 -9.55 -17.07
C LEU A 961 -14.48 -11.08 -17.16
N LEU A 962 -15.31 -11.80 -16.41
CA LEU A 962 -15.47 -13.25 -16.56
C LEU A 962 -16.08 -13.60 -17.92
N ALA A 963 -17.13 -12.89 -18.35
CA ALA A 963 -17.70 -13.07 -19.69
C ALA A 963 -16.68 -12.79 -20.80
N LEU A 964 -15.83 -11.77 -20.64
CA LEU A 964 -14.74 -11.46 -21.56
C LEU A 964 -13.79 -12.65 -21.68
N SER A 965 -13.37 -13.24 -20.57
CA SER A 965 -12.46 -14.39 -20.56
C SER A 965 -13.07 -15.67 -21.19
N ARG A 966 -14.39 -15.77 -21.24
CA ARG A 966 -15.12 -16.88 -21.87
C ARG A 966 -15.37 -16.66 -23.36
N HIS A 967 -15.31 -15.41 -23.83
CA HIS A 967 -15.62 -15.09 -25.22
C HIS A 967 -14.57 -15.69 -26.16
N PRO A 968 -14.95 -16.41 -27.25
CA PRO A 968 -13.99 -17.01 -28.18
C PRO A 968 -12.99 -16.00 -28.76
N GLY A 969 -13.46 -14.76 -29.00
CA GLY A 969 -12.63 -13.66 -29.48
C GLY A 969 -11.52 -13.24 -28.50
N PHE A 970 -11.59 -13.56 -27.21
CA PHE A 970 -10.50 -13.30 -26.27
C PHE A 970 -9.31 -14.24 -26.48
N TRP A 971 -9.55 -15.45 -26.98
CA TRP A 971 -8.53 -16.47 -27.19
C TRP A 971 -7.93 -16.44 -28.59
N ARG A 972 -8.58 -15.83 -29.59
CA ARG A 972 -8.01 -15.62 -30.94
C ARG A 972 -6.66 -14.86 -30.88
N PRO A 973 -6.51 -13.75 -30.11
CA PRO A 973 -5.23 -13.05 -29.94
C PRO A 973 -4.14 -13.81 -29.17
N ALA A 974 -4.41 -15.00 -28.63
CA ALA A 974 -3.31 -15.82 -28.09
C ALA A 974 -2.23 -16.09 -29.16
N LEU A 975 -2.62 -15.98 -30.44
CA LEU A 975 -1.77 -16.07 -31.62
C LEU A 975 -1.24 -14.71 -32.12
N GLU A 976 -1.86 -13.58 -31.74
CA GLU A 976 -1.49 -12.21 -32.15
C GLU A 976 -1.20 -11.32 -30.93
N PRO A 977 0.09 -11.21 -30.51
CA PRO A 977 0.48 -10.42 -29.36
C PRO A 977 0.20 -8.92 -29.52
N ARG A 978 -0.10 -8.25 -28.40
CA ARG A 978 -0.23 -6.79 -28.33
C ARG A 978 1.02 -6.17 -27.74
N ILE A 979 1.31 -4.91 -28.08
CA ILE A 979 2.40 -4.18 -27.43
C ILE A 979 2.07 -3.94 -25.95
N ALA A 980 3.04 -4.26 -25.09
CA ALA A 980 2.95 -3.98 -23.66
C ALA A 980 3.23 -2.48 -23.39
N PRO A 981 2.35 -1.79 -22.64
CA PRO A 981 2.66 -0.46 -22.10
C PRO A 981 3.94 -0.49 -21.24
N PRO A 982 4.67 0.64 -21.11
CA PRO A 982 5.92 0.69 -20.36
C PRO A 982 5.78 0.23 -18.90
N PHE A 983 4.66 0.55 -18.24
CA PHE A 983 4.40 0.08 -16.88
C PHE A 983 4.32 -1.44 -16.80
N ASP A 984 3.57 -2.07 -17.73
CA ASP A 984 3.42 -3.53 -17.77
C ASP A 984 4.76 -4.22 -18.03
N THR A 985 5.58 -3.69 -18.95
CA THR A 985 6.92 -4.22 -19.24
C THR A 985 7.80 -4.21 -17.98
N ALA A 986 7.86 -3.10 -17.25
CA ALA A 986 8.71 -2.99 -16.07
C ALA A 986 8.20 -3.85 -14.90
N VAL A 987 6.89 -3.84 -14.62
CA VAL A 987 6.30 -4.65 -13.55
C VAL A 987 6.43 -6.14 -13.85
N ARG A 988 6.28 -6.57 -15.12
CA ARG A 988 6.56 -7.95 -15.54
C ARG A 988 7.94 -8.41 -15.13
N ILE A 989 8.96 -7.63 -15.47
CA ILE A 989 10.36 -7.95 -15.18
C ILE A 989 10.60 -7.95 -13.67
N SER A 990 10.07 -6.96 -12.94
CA SER A 990 10.15 -6.93 -11.49
C SER A 990 9.56 -8.16 -10.82
N ARG A 991 8.38 -8.60 -11.27
CA ARG A 991 7.71 -9.79 -10.72
C ARG A 991 8.45 -11.07 -11.08
N ALA A 992 8.80 -11.26 -12.35
CA ALA A 992 9.53 -12.44 -12.82
C ALA A 992 10.86 -12.64 -12.06
N THR A 993 11.58 -11.54 -11.78
CA THR A 993 12.87 -11.55 -11.08
C THR A 993 12.74 -11.50 -9.55
N ARG A 994 11.52 -11.29 -9.01
CA ARG A 994 11.26 -11.02 -7.59
C ARG A 994 12.06 -9.83 -7.03
N HIS A 995 12.38 -8.86 -7.89
CA HIS A 995 12.98 -7.59 -7.50
C HIS A 995 11.98 -6.46 -7.74
N ALA A 996 11.48 -5.84 -6.67
CA ALA A 996 10.66 -4.64 -6.79
C ALA A 996 11.53 -3.46 -7.26
N LEU A 997 11.28 -2.96 -8.47
CA LEU A 997 12.07 -1.88 -9.10
C LEU A 997 11.21 -0.60 -9.30
N PRO A 998 10.54 -0.07 -8.26
CA PRO A 998 9.58 1.02 -8.41
C PRO A 998 10.19 2.26 -9.06
N TRP A 999 11.43 2.63 -8.72
CA TRP A 999 12.09 3.79 -9.33
C TRP A 999 12.33 3.62 -10.83
N GLN A 1000 12.78 2.43 -11.24
CA GLN A 1000 13.01 2.11 -12.65
C GLN A 1000 11.67 2.01 -13.42
N VAL A 1001 10.61 1.52 -12.78
CA VAL A 1001 9.24 1.54 -13.34
C VAL A 1001 8.82 2.99 -13.61
N LEU A 1002 9.00 3.90 -12.64
CA LEU A 1002 8.64 5.31 -12.80
C LEU A 1002 9.46 6.02 -13.88
N ASP A 1003 10.79 5.80 -13.90
CA ASP A 1003 11.68 6.41 -14.89
C ASP A 1003 11.34 5.93 -16.31
N LEU A 1004 11.12 4.62 -16.52
CA LEU A 1004 10.70 4.09 -17.82
C LEU A 1004 9.36 4.70 -18.26
N CYS A 1005 8.37 4.77 -17.37
CA CYS A 1005 7.07 5.36 -17.65
C CYS A 1005 7.19 6.83 -18.07
N ALA A 1006 7.89 7.65 -17.27
CA ALA A 1006 8.07 9.07 -17.53
C ALA A 1006 8.80 9.33 -18.86
N ARG A 1007 9.91 8.62 -19.11
CA ARG A 1007 10.69 8.78 -20.35
C ARG A 1007 9.98 8.24 -21.60
N SER A 1008 8.99 7.37 -21.41
CA SER A 1008 8.14 6.84 -22.49
C SER A 1008 6.88 7.68 -22.74
N GLY A 1009 6.68 8.79 -22.01
CA GLY A 1009 5.49 9.65 -22.15
C GLY A 1009 4.25 9.12 -21.44
N ALA A 1010 4.41 8.19 -20.49
CA ALA A 1010 3.35 7.50 -19.76
C ALA A 1010 3.50 7.64 -18.23
N GLY A 1011 3.87 8.82 -17.75
CA GLY A 1011 4.14 9.08 -16.32
C GLY A 1011 2.95 8.69 -15.43
N VAL A 1012 3.22 8.04 -14.30
CA VAL A 1012 2.16 7.60 -13.37
C VAL A 1012 1.47 8.84 -12.77
N TYR A 1013 0.14 8.95 -12.93
CA TYR A 1013 -0.68 10.12 -12.56
C TYR A 1013 -0.28 11.46 -13.24
N ASP A 1014 0.61 11.43 -14.23
CA ASP A 1014 1.12 12.62 -14.92
C ASP A 1014 0.47 12.83 -16.30
N ARG A 1015 -0.86 12.70 -16.36
CA ARG A 1015 -1.67 12.97 -17.56
C ARG A 1015 -2.41 14.30 -17.39
N PRO A 1016 -2.10 15.35 -18.19
CA PRO A 1016 -2.74 16.65 -18.03
C PRO A 1016 -4.20 16.72 -18.47
N THR A 1017 -4.70 15.74 -19.25
CA THR A 1017 -6.07 15.69 -19.78
C THR A 1017 -6.88 14.52 -19.17
N PRO A 1018 -8.22 14.66 -19.00
CA PRO A 1018 -9.07 13.67 -18.34
C PRO A 1018 -9.34 12.40 -19.16
N ASP A 1019 -8.84 12.33 -20.39
CA ASP A 1019 -9.06 11.22 -21.34
C ASP A 1019 -8.23 9.97 -21.03
N GLY A 1020 -7.27 10.07 -20.11
CA GLY A 1020 -6.34 9.00 -19.77
C GLY A 1020 -5.31 8.73 -20.86
N TYR A 1021 -4.57 7.63 -20.69
CA TYR A 1021 -3.62 7.10 -21.65
C TYR A 1021 -4.30 6.19 -22.68
N GLN A 1022 -3.76 6.23 -23.90
CA GLN A 1022 -4.32 5.55 -25.07
C GLN A 1022 -4.11 4.03 -25.04
N GLU A 1023 -5.07 3.26 -25.54
CA GLU A 1023 -4.94 1.80 -25.61
C GLU A 1023 -4.22 1.33 -26.89
N GLU A 1024 -4.12 2.15 -27.94
CA GLU A 1024 -3.57 1.72 -29.23
C GLU A 1024 -2.09 1.33 -29.15
N ASP A 1025 -1.71 0.23 -29.82
CA ASP A 1025 -0.32 -0.25 -29.83
C ASP A 1025 0.67 0.80 -30.37
N ALA A 1026 0.24 1.61 -31.35
CA ALA A 1026 1.05 2.67 -31.96
C ALA A 1026 1.49 3.76 -30.97
N ALA A 1027 0.71 4.00 -29.91
CA ALA A 1027 1.07 4.95 -28.84
C ALA A 1027 2.33 4.49 -28.09
N TRP A 1028 2.63 3.19 -28.12
CA TRP A 1028 3.67 2.55 -27.34
C TRP A 1028 4.89 2.09 -28.16
N THR A 1029 4.89 2.31 -29.48
CA THR A 1029 5.94 1.88 -30.41
C THR A 1029 6.75 3.03 -31.01
N SER A 1030 6.70 4.24 -30.43
CA SER A 1030 7.59 5.32 -30.88
C SER A 1030 9.07 4.93 -30.72
N THR A 1031 9.94 5.46 -31.58
CA THR A 1031 11.39 5.20 -31.53
C THR A 1031 11.97 5.46 -30.13
N ASN A 1032 11.52 6.53 -29.46
CA ASN A 1032 11.94 6.83 -28.10
C ASN A 1032 11.43 5.77 -27.11
N ALA A 1033 10.15 5.40 -27.15
CA ALA A 1033 9.60 4.39 -26.24
C ALA A 1033 10.31 3.03 -26.36
N LEU A 1034 10.66 2.60 -27.57
CA LEU A 1034 11.44 1.37 -27.78
C LEU A 1034 12.86 1.50 -27.20
N LEU A 1035 13.55 2.61 -27.44
CA LEU A 1035 14.89 2.87 -26.91
C LEU A 1035 14.92 2.88 -25.36
N GLN A 1036 13.91 3.48 -24.72
CA GLN A 1036 13.85 3.48 -23.25
C GLN A 1036 13.64 2.08 -22.68
N ARG A 1037 12.88 1.21 -23.34
CA ARG A 1037 12.74 -0.20 -22.92
C ARG A 1037 14.06 -0.96 -23.04
N TRP A 1038 14.85 -0.70 -24.07
CA TRP A 1038 16.19 -1.29 -24.19
C TRP A 1038 17.14 -0.81 -23.10
N ARG A 1039 17.09 0.49 -22.76
CA ARG A 1039 17.84 1.04 -21.62
C ARG A 1039 17.40 0.41 -20.30
N PHE A 1040 16.10 0.27 -20.07
CA PHE A 1040 15.57 -0.39 -18.88
C PHE A 1040 16.09 -1.84 -18.77
N ALA A 1041 16.07 -2.61 -19.84
CA ALA A 1041 16.61 -3.98 -19.84
C ALA A 1041 18.11 -4.00 -19.51
N ARG A 1042 18.89 -3.05 -20.05
CA ARG A 1042 20.33 -2.91 -19.79
C ARG A 1042 20.64 -2.52 -18.34
N GLU A 1043 19.95 -1.50 -17.82
CA GLU A 1043 20.15 -1.00 -16.44
C GLU A 1043 19.78 -2.03 -15.38
N ASN A 1044 18.93 -3.00 -15.73
CA ASN A 1044 18.46 -4.05 -14.82
C ASN A 1044 18.97 -5.45 -15.20
N GLU A 1045 20.03 -5.55 -16.02
CA GLU A 1045 20.55 -6.85 -16.48
C GLU A 1045 21.00 -7.75 -15.32
N TRP A 1046 21.51 -7.16 -14.23
CA TRP A 1046 21.87 -7.87 -13.01
C TRP A 1046 20.67 -8.60 -12.37
N ALA A 1047 19.49 -7.96 -12.38
CA ALA A 1047 18.26 -8.51 -11.82
C ALA A 1047 17.70 -9.58 -12.77
N ILE A 1048 17.70 -9.33 -14.09
CA ILE A 1048 17.19 -10.28 -15.08
C ILE A 1048 18.08 -11.54 -15.13
N ALA A 1049 19.39 -11.40 -14.95
CA ALA A 1049 20.30 -12.54 -14.89
C ALA A 1049 19.99 -13.53 -13.75
N THR A 1050 19.27 -13.10 -12.69
CA THR A 1050 18.81 -14.00 -11.61
C THR A 1050 17.83 -15.07 -12.08
N LEU A 1051 17.22 -14.88 -13.26
CA LEU A 1051 16.37 -15.88 -13.92
C LEU A 1051 17.18 -17.09 -14.43
N VAL A 1052 18.48 -16.91 -14.65
CA VAL A 1052 19.39 -17.97 -15.10
C VAL A 1052 19.90 -18.77 -13.88
N PRO A 1053 19.75 -20.11 -13.87
CA PRO A 1053 20.23 -20.96 -12.79
C PRO A 1053 21.71 -20.73 -12.46
N GLY A 1054 22.05 -20.72 -11.16
CA GLY A 1054 23.42 -20.50 -10.71
C GLY A 1054 24.42 -21.50 -11.29
N VAL A 1055 24.00 -22.75 -11.52
CA VAL A 1055 24.82 -23.81 -12.15
C VAL A 1055 25.19 -23.51 -13.60
N LEU A 1056 24.47 -22.62 -14.28
CA LEU A 1056 24.79 -22.16 -15.62
C LEU A 1056 25.66 -20.89 -15.61
N ARG A 1057 25.63 -20.11 -14.53
CA ARG A 1057 26.34 -18.83 -14.36
C ARG A 1057 27.72 -18.96 -13.72
N TRP A 1058 27.82 -19.71 -12.63
CA TRP A 1058 28.99 -19.68 -11.74
C TRP A 1058 29.91 -20.88 -11.96
N THR A 1059 30.45 -21.02 -13.17
CA THR A 1059 31.42 -22.08 -13.50
C THR A 1059 32.62 -21.51 -14.26
N GLY A 1060 33.80 -22.10 -14.08
CA GLY A 1060 35.04 -21.69 -14.78
C GLY A 1060 35.18 -22.21 -16.22
N THR A 1061 34.16 -22.88 -16.78
CA THR A 1061 34.24 -23.48 -18.12
C THR A 1061 33.58 -22.56 -19.18
N PRO A 1062 34.14 -22.44 -20.39
CA PRO A 1062 33.50 -21.71 -21.48
C PRO A 1062 32.09 -22.23 -21.79
N ALA A 1063 31.19 -21.35 -22.23
CA ALA A 1063 29.84 -21.75 -22.65
C ALA A 1063 29.88 -22.35 -24.06
N THR A 1064 29.31 -23.55 -24.22
CA THR A 1064 28.98 -24.13 -25.53
C THR A 1064 27.71 -23.48 -26.09
N ASP A 1065 27.43 -23.67 -27.38
CA ASP A 1065 26.20 -23.15 -27.99
C ASP A 1065 24.95 -23.73 -27.33
N ASP A 1066 24.94 -25.01 -27.00
CA ASP A 1066 23.85 -25.67 -26.28
C ASP A 1066 23.61 -25.05 -24.87
N ILE A 1067 24.65 -24.54 -24.20
CA ILE A 1067 24.46 -23.75 -22.96
C ILE A 1067 23.88 -22.37 -23.27
N ARG A 1068 24.35 -21.69 -24.33
CA ARG A 1068 23.82 -20.38 -24.76
C ARG A 1068 22.33 -20.50 -25.10
N ASP A 1069 21.95 -21.49 -25.89
CA ASP A 1069 20.57 -21.78 -26.30
C ASP A 1069 19.68 -22.00 -25.08
N ARG A 1070 20.14 -22.82 -24.11
CA ARG A 1070 19.43 -23.04 -22.85
C ARG A 1070 19.26 -21.76 -22.03
N ILE A 1071 20.28 -20.92 -21.92
CA ILE A 1071 20.18 -19.63 -21.22
C ILE A 1071 19.14 -18.73 -21.91
N ILE A 1072 19.17 -18.65 -23.24
CA ILE A 1072 18.20 -17.87 -24.02
C ILE A 1072 16.77 -18.35 -23.73
N ASP A 1073 16.53 -19.66 -23.80
CA ASP A 1073 15.20 -20.22 -23.57
C ASP A 1073 14.69 -20.06 -22.14
N ILE A 1074 15.55 -20.28 -21.14
CA ILE A 1074 15.18 -20.10 -19.74
C ILE A 1074 14.73 -18.65 -19.50
N VAL A 1075 15.49 -17.67 -19.99
CA VAL A 1075 15.14 -16.25 -19.80
C VAL A 1075 13.88 -15.91 -20.59
N ALA A 1076 13.77 -16.34 -21.85
CA ALA A 1076 12.62 -16.04 -22.69
C ALA A 1076 11.32 -16.61 -22.09
N ILE A 1077 11.33 -17.87 -21.64
CA ILE A 1077 10.17 -18.52 -21.02
C ILE A 1077 9.81 -17.82 -19.70
N ARG A 1078 10.77 -17.45 -18.86
CA ARG A 1078 10.49 -16.79 -17.58
C ARG A 1078 9.94 -15.37 -17.73
N ILE A 1079 10.37 -14.62 -18.75
CA ILE A 1079 9.86 -13.26 -18.99
C ILE A 1079 8.54 -13.28 -19.76
N THR A 1080 8.48 -14.06 -20.84
CA THR A 1080 7.41 -13.95 -21.85
C THR A 1080 6.44 -15.14 -21.86
N GLY A 1081 6.81 -16.26 -21.22
CA GLY A 1081 6.09 -17.53 -21.32
C GLY A 1081 6.26 -18.22 -22.69
N ARG A 1082 7.24 -17.79 -23.48
CA ARG A 1082 7.50 -18.28 -24.84
C ARG A 1082 9.02 -18.37 -25.07
N VAL A 1083 9.43 -19.27 -25.95
CA VAL A 1083 10.77 -19.19 -26.55
C VAL A 1083 10.80 -18.04 -27.56
N LEU A 1084 12.00 -17.53 -27.88
CA LEU A 1084 12.16 -16.54 -28.96
C LEU A 1084 11.83 -17.17 -30.33
N SER A 1085 11.32 -16.36 -31.26
CA SER A 1085 11.23 -16.76 -32.66
C SER A 1085 12.60 -17.15 -33.21
N PRO A 1086 12.67 -17.99 -34.26
CA PRO A 1086 13.96 -18.40 -34.85
C PRO A 1086 14.87 -17.20 -35.19
N SER A 1087 14.32 -16.14 -35.77
CA SER A 1087 15.09 -14.93 -36.10
C SER A 1087 15.63 -14.20 -34.88
N SER A 1088 14.81 -13.99 -33.84
CA SER A 1088 15.25 -13.33 -32.61
C SER A 1088 16.26 -14.20 -31.87
N HIS A 1089 16.04 -15.51 -31.83
CA HIS A 1089 16.95 -16.48 -31.24
C HIS A 1089 18.32 -16.45 -31.90
N ASP A 1090 18.38 -16.58 -33.22
CA ASP A 1090 19.64 -16.61 -33.97
C ASP A 1090 20.41 -15.30 -33.86
N ALA A 1091 19.71 -14.16 -33.78
CA ALA A 1091 20.33 -12.86 -33.54
C ALA A 1091 20.99 -12.80 -32.15
N VAL A 1092 20.30 -13.25 -31.11
CA VAL A 1092 20.86 -13.28 -29.74
C VAL A 1092 22.02 -14.27 -29.65
N LEU A 1093 21.85 -15.49 -30.18
CA LEU A 1093 22.91 -16.50 -30.20
C LEU A 1093 24.15 -16.02 -30.96
N GLY A 1094 23.97 -15.39 -32.12
CA GLY A 1094 25.03 -14.78 -32.90
C GLY A 1094 25.82 -13.73 -32.10
N ALA A 1095 25.12 -12.85 -31.38
CA ALA A 1095 25.77 -11.88 -30.49
C ALA A 1095 26.56 -12.57 -29.36
N LEU A 1096 25.97 -13.58 -28.70
CA LEU A 1096 26.62 -14.32 -27.60
C LEU A 1096 27.82 -15.16 -28.02
N ARG A 1097 27.93 -15.56 -29.30
CA ARG A 1097 29.12 -16.23 -29.85
C ARG A 1097 30.33 -15.29 -29.92
N THR A 1098 30.10 -14.00 -30.10
CA THR A 1098 31.17 -12.98 -30.16
C THR A 1098 31.57 -12.44 -28.79
N PHE A 1099 30.78 -12.74 -27.75
CA PHE A 1099 31.01 -12.24 -26.39
C PHE A 1099 32.33 -12.75 -25.80
N GLN A 1100 33.09 -11.83 -25.20
CA GLN A 1100 34.34 -12.10 -24.49
C GLN A 1100 34.13 -11.75 -23.01
N GLY A 1101 34.11 -12.75 -22.13
CA GLY A 1101 33.88 -12.55 -20.70
C GLY A 1101 33.64 -13.88 -19.97
N ASN A 1102 33.41 -13.81 -18.66
CA ASN A 1102 33.09 -15.00 -17.87
C ASN A 1102 31.62 -15.43 -18.06
N ARG A 1103 31.25 -16.61 -17.54
CA ARG A 1103 29.89 -17.16 -17.68
C ARG A 1103 28.80 -16.29 -17.07
N ASP A 1104 29.11 -15.56 -16.00
CA ASP A 1104 28.13 -14.69 -15.37
C ASP A 1104 27.85 -13.45 -16.22
N GLU A 1105 28.90 -12.82 -16.73
CA GLU A 1105 28.79 -11.68 -17.65
C GLU A 1105 28.09 -12.07 -18.97
N LEU A 1106 28.33 -13.30 -19.45
CA LEU A 1106 27.60 -13.87 -20.58
C LEU A 1106 26.11 -14.04 -20.27
N ALA A 1107 25.76 -14.54 -19.08
CA ALA A 1107 24.38 -14.70 -18.66
C ALA A 1107 23.67 -13.34 -18.48
N GLN A 1108 24.35 -12.33 -17.93
CA GLN A 1108 23.85 -10.96 -17.86
C GLN A 1108 23.60 -10.37 -19.25
N SER A 1109 24.54 -10.56 -20.17
CA SER A 1109 24.42 -10.11 -21.56
C SER A 1109 23.26 -10.81 -22.28
N ALA A 1110 23.13 -12.14 -22.13
CA ALA A 1110 22.03 -12.92 -22.69
C ALA A 1110 20.69 -12.44 -22.14
N ALA A 1111 20.59 -12.29 -20.82
CA ALA A 1111 19.39 -11.82 -20.14
C ALA A 1111 18.93 -10.45 -20.65
N SER A 1112 19.87 -9.51 -20.77
CA SER A 1112 19.67 -8.17 -21.30
C SER A 1112 19.18 -8.20 -22.75
N LEU A 1113 19.83 -8.99 -23.62
CA LEU A 1113 19.48 -9.11 -25.04
C LEU A 1113 18.09 -9.73 -25.25
N VAL A 1114 17.76 -10.80 -24.52
CA VAL A 1114 16.44 -11.43 -24.59
C VAL A 1114 15.33 -10.44 -24.20
N ALA A 1115 15.53 -9.66 -23.13
CA ALA A 1115 14.58 -8.64 -22.70
C ALA A 1115 14.44 -7.45 -23.67
N GLN A 1116 15.36 -7.30 -24.64
CA GLN A 1116 15.31 -6.28 -25.69
C GLN A 1116 14.58 -6.76 -26.96
N MET A 1117 14.35 -8.07 -27.11
CA MET A 1117 13.73 -8.64 -28.31
C MET A 1117 12.25 -8.23 -28.45
N PRO A 1118 11.70 -8.20 -29.68
CA PRO A 1118 10.30 -7.83 -29.92
C PRO A 1118 9.30 -8.61 -29.06
N GLU A 1119 9.52 -9.91 -28.89
CA GLU A 1119 8.67 -10.79 -28.10
C GLU A 1119 8.55 -10.35 -26.63
N ALA A 1120 9.63 -9.84 -26.04
CA ALA A 1120 9.64 -9.30 -24.68
C ALA A 1120 8.82 -8.00 -24.53
N GLN A 1121 8.59 -7.30 -25.64
CA GLN A 1121 7.78 -6.07 -25.68
C GLN A 1121 6.30 -6.34 -25.85
N THR A 1122 5.90 -7.60 -25.96
CA THR A 1122 4.51 -7.98 -26.21
C THR A 1122 3.82 -8.64 -25.02
N ARG A 1123 2.50 -8.57 -24.96
CA ARG A 1123 1.62 -9.26 -24.03
C ARG A 1123 0.55 -10.01 -24.79
#